data_AF-A0A7S2LMI6-F1
#
_entry.id   AF-A0A7S2LMI6-F1
#
_cell.length_a   1.000
_cell.length_b   1.000
_cell.length_c   1.000
_cell.angle_alpha   90.00
_cell.angle_beta   90.00
_cell.angle_gamma   90.00
#
_symmetry.space_group_name_H-M   'P 1'
#
loop_
_entity.id
_entity.type
_entity.pdbx_description
1 polymer ?
#
loop_
_entity_poly.entity_id
_entity_poly.type
_entity_poly.pdbx_seq_one_letter_code
_entity_poly.pdbx_strand_id
1 'polypeptide(L)'
;SNVKGSEVEALGIKSHIMIPIGKNNRHLCIVGVTAREVYPFVQNLTVTPEITSVFETLKRLPSSCDRRIILSHAGIDIDNELVERLASRSTEMPRIDAILGGHSHIFLPRNQLDSVPIPGRAPLLLHTNAYGRHVGLLRLVWNTTTNSLTNAQSEILPLDEVHGVYPDDDVNVTNLVRRKKAIDNSFQNQRSNNERRIEIIGNEGDDEILNCGESCRRGDCLLGQIITDSMRFCVANEHCFNVNNVKQNQETLIALLESGTVRSCFDADAQVFNDILPWPNRLVVLRVTGDMIVKFLQHGVSTKESSTRGGGFLQVSGLQYNFTEDYQVIRESICLDDNRNHHDSAPIGASCTKALESDKTYMVVVTDWLAAGGDGYGNLTEKATVLSVSKATIAEAVSFYRESNTDLTYHTSSQFSRSFLVSEYQLSKRRIKLSSIYGIAGFIGGAISYMLTYPLYILFVKKAMKSRSSAKMSWKLFDGVWLGLLATSLTEGIYFMIYGSTYLVQYPVWARSFVAAISNSVVVTPLWVVITWHQASGRKGSSISESAREIYKVRGVCGFVDSLPFDLILSIYPILRQVTYEMILQHCIVKSTGYVSAGSAGTIASIIATIATYPIQKTRISWQVSPRAATSEVSLGLHAIATCRITSMYERLFSGIEYKLAHTCIRSFCLFFTIELIADLLKGTLVS
;
A
#
# COMPACT_ATOMS: atom_id res chain seq x y z
N SER A 1 29.98 -0.80 -19.24
CA SER A 1 28.56 -0.73 -19.60
C SER A 1 27.92 -2.04 -19.23
N ASN A 2 26.89 -1.93 -18.41
CA ASN A 2 26.02 -3.01 -18.00
C ASN A 2 24.91 -3.32 -19.01
N VAL A 3 24.87 -2.61 -20.14
CA VAL A 3 24.00 -2.89 -21.27
C VAL A 3 24.78 -3.69 -22.33
N LYS A 4 24.22 -4.82 -22.77
CA LYS A 4 24.78 -5.72 -23.79
C LYS A 4 23.73 -6.01 -24.86
N GLY A 5 24.15 -6.35 -26.07
CA GLY A 5 23.25 -6.74 -27.16
C GLY A 5 23.91 -6.57 -28.53
N SER A 6 23.36 -7.22 -29.55
CA SER A 6 23.91 -7.16 -30.93
C SER A 6 23.97 -5.73 -31.46
N GLU A 7 22.98 -4.90 -31.13
CA GLU A 7 22.95 -3.48 -31.51
C GLU A 7 24.00 -2.65 -30.76
N VAL A 8 24.26 -2.94 -29.50
CA VAL A 8 25.30 -2.27 -28.68
C VAL A 8 26.68 -2.56 -29.26
N GLU A 9 26.92 -3.81 -29.68
CA GLU A 9 28.14 -4.23 -30.37
C GLU A 9 28.28 -3.57 -31.75
N ALA A 10 27.20 -3.53 -32.53
CA ALA A 10 27.17 -2.89 -33.85
C ALA A 10 27.45 -1.37 -33.78
N LEU A 11 26.94 -0.69 -32.74
CA LEU A 11 27.21 0.73 -32.47
C LEU A 11 28.59 0.98 -31.85
N GLY A 12 29.35 -0.08 -31.56
CA GLY A 12 30.68 0.03 -30.95
C GLY A 12 30.64 0.63 -29.53
N ILE A 13 29.52 0.50 -28.82
CA ILE A 13 29.37 1.03 -27.47
C ILE A 13 30.28 0.23 -26.53
N LYS A 14 31.31 0.89 -26.00
CA LYS A 14 32.31 0.24 -25.16
C LYS A 14 31.88 0.18 -23.71
N SER A 15 32.37 -0.83 -23.00
CA SER A 15 32.15 -0.93 -21.55
C SER A 15 32.90 0.16 -20.77
N HIS A 16 34.01 0.64 -21.33
CA HIS A 16 34.86 1.69 -20.83
C HIS A 16 35.57 2.39 -21.98
N ILE A 17 36.07 3.61 -21.74
CA ILE A 17 36.97 4.31 -22.65
C ILE A 17 38.31 4.57 -21.97
N MET A 18 39.37 4.67 -22.77
CA MET A 18 40.73 4.97 -22.30
C MET A 18 41.16 6.29 -22.93
N ILE A 19 41.52 7.24 -22.08
CA ILE A 19 41.98 8.57 -22.50
C ILE A 19 43.47 8.67 -22.14
N PRO A 20 44.37 8.92 -23.11
CA PRO A 20 45.80 9.05 -22.82
C PRO A 20 46.05 10.26 -21.91
N ILE A 21 46.85 10.05 -20.86
CA ILE A 21 47.23 11.09 -19.90
C ILE A 21 48.76 11.19 -19.79
N GLY A 22 49.33 12.31 -20.23
CA GLY A 22 50.77 12.56 -20.14
C GLY A 22 51.61 11.69 -21.10
N LYS A 23 52.83 11.35 -20.66
CA LYS A 23 53.81 10.53 -21.43
C LYS A 23 53.82 9.08 -20.93
N ASN A 24 54.37 8.15 -21.71
CA ASN A 24 54.55 6.72 -21.39
C ASN A 24 53.29 5.85 -21.39
N ASN A 25 52.39 6.05 -22.38
CA ASN A 25 51.25 5.14 -22.63
C ASN A 25 50.29 4.96 -21.43
N ARG A 26 50.17 6.00 -20.59
CA ARG A 26 49.31 6.04 -19.41
C ARG A 26 47.90 6.48 -19.76
N HIS A 27 46.91 5.93 -19.07
CA HIS A 27 45.51 6.19 -19.40
C HIS A 27 44.63 6.49 -18.18
N LEU A 28 43.71 7.43 -18.37
CA LEU A 28 42.50 7.57 -17.58
C LEU A 28 41.43 6.65 -18.18
N CYS A 29 40.93 5.72 -17.38
CA CYS A 29 39.90 4.80 -17.79
C CYS A 29 38.56 5.20 -17.18
N ILE A 30 37.55 5.41 -18.04
CA ILE A 30 36.21 5.80 -17.64
C ILE A 30 35.28 4.60 -17.85
N VAL A 31 34.68 4.10 -16.77
CA VAL A 31 33.76 2.97 -16.77
C VAL A 31 32.33 3.49 -16.74
N GLY A 32 31.53 3.16 -17.75
CA GLY A 32 30.12 3.58 -17.83
C GLY A 32 29.17 2.57 -17.17
N VAL A 33 28.17 3.08 -16.45
CA VAL A 33 27.05 2.31 -15.88
C VAL A 33 25.73 3.08 -16.01
N THR A 34 24.64 2.36 -16.28
CA THR A 34 23.30 2.91 -16.57
C THR A 34 22.24 2.20 -15.73
N ALA A 35 21.22 2.90 -15.26
CA ALA A 35 20.13 2.33 -14.48
C ALA A 35 19.45 1.15 -15.20
N ARG A 36 19.11 0.11 -14.45
CA ARG A 36 18.40 -1.07 -14.95
C ARG A 36 16.93 -0.80 -15.29
N GLU A 37 16.33 0.24 -14.71
CA GLU A 37 14.91 0.59 -14.85
C GLU A 37 14.48 0.95 -16.28
N VAL A 38 15.41 1.11 -17.22
CA VAL A 38 15.21 1.62 -18.59
C VAL A 38 14.43 0.64 -19.53
N TYR A 39 13.84 -0.45 -19.04
CA TYR A 39 13.73 -1.67 -19.86
C TYR A 39 12.41 -2.32 -20.29
N PRO A 40 11.20 -1.75 -20.14
CA PRO A 40 10.04 -2.38 -20.79
C PRO A 40 10.07 -2.26 -22.33
N PHE A 41 10.87 -1.34 -22.90
CA PHE A 41 10.71 -0.91 -24.31
C PHE A 41 11.89 -1.21 -25.25
N VAL A 42 13.03 -1.68 -24.73
CA VAL A 42 14.18 -1.99 -25.60
C VAL A 42 14.27 -3.50 -25.83
N GLN A 43 13.67 -3.94 -26.94
CA GLN A 43 13.78 -5.32 -27.39
C GLN A 43 15.24 -5.58 -27.82
N ASN A 44 15.76 -6.78 -27.55
CA ASN A 44 17.11 -7.26 -27.96
C ASN A 44 18.33 -6.75 -27.19
N LEU A 45 18.15 -6.02 -26.11
CA LEU A 45 19.25 -5.66 -25.24
C LEU A 45 19.13 -6.39 -23.88
N THR A 46 20.24 -6.53 -23.16
CA THR A 46 20.29 -7.14 -21.83
C THR A 46 21.01 -6.22 -20.87
N VAL A 47 20.37 -5.85 -19.77
CA VAL A 47 21.00 -5.08 -18.69
C VAL A 47 21.38 -5.99 -17.53
N THR A 48 22.68 -6.19 -17.35
CA THR A 48 23.21 -6.82 -16.15
C THR A 48 23.09 -5.88 -14.94
N PRO A 49 22.99 -6.39 -13.69
CA PRO A 49 23.02 -5.55 -12.50
C PRO A 49 24.23 -4.60 -12.50
N GLU A 50 23.97 -3.34 -12.17
CA GLU A 50 24.86 -2.20 -12.27
C GLU A 50 26.19 -2.48 -11.57
N ILE A 51 26.10 -2.87 -10.30
CA ILE A 51 27.22 -3.15 -9.42
C ILE A 51 28.05 -4.31 -9.97
N THR A 52 27.41 -5.44 -10.29
CA THR A 52 28.08 -6.63 -10.84
C THR A 52 28.86 -6.28 -12.10
N SER A 53 28.25 -5.53 -13.02
CA SER A 53 28.89 -5.12 -14.27
C SER A 53 30.09 -4.19 -14.06
N VAL A 54 30.00 -3.24 -13.14
CA VAL A 54 31.13 -2.37 -12.78
C VAL A 54 32.30 -3.23 -12.30
N PHE A 55 32.07 -4.15 -11.36
CA PHE A 55 33.12 -5.04 -10.85
C PHE A 55 33.74 -5.92 -11.94
N GLU A 56 32.93 -6.51 -12.82
CA GLU A 56 33.42 -7.30 -13.96
C GLU A 56 34.25 -6.47 -14.95
N THR A 57 33.85 -5.21 -15.18
CA THR A 57 34.57 -4.31 -16.08
C THR A 57 35.89 -3.90 -15.46
N LEU A 58 35.92 -3.56 -14.17
CA LEU A 58 37.14 -3.18 -13.45
C LEU A 58 38.20 -4.29 -13.45
N LYS A 59 37.79 -5.56 -13.30
CA LYS A 59 38.70 -6.72 -13.40
C LYS A 59 39.34 -6.91 -14.77
N ARG A 60 38.69 -6.41 -15.83
CA ARG A 60 39.14 -6.54 -17.23
C ARG A 60 39.89 -5.31 -17.74
N LEU A 61 40.02 -4.26 -16.94
CA LEU A 61 40.76 -3.07 -17.34
C LEU A 61 42.25 -3.40 -17.55
N PRO A 62 42.89 -2.88 -18.60
CA PRO A 62 44.31 -3.10 -18.85
C PRO A 62 45.18 -2.47 -17.75
N SER A 63 46.40 -2.99 -17.59
CA SER A 63 47.39 -2.48 -16.63
C SER A 63 47.80 -1.03 -16.91
N SER A 64 47.62 -0.53 -18.14
CA SER A 64 47.86 0.87 -18.52
C SER A 64 46.80 1.85 -18.02
N CYS A 65 45.75 1.38 -17.33
CA CYS A 65 44.78 2.22 -16.62
C CYS A 65 45.36 2.70 -15.29
N ASP A 66 45.99 3.87 -15.28
CA ASP A 66 46.56 4.49 -14.08
C ASP A 66 45.52 5.20 -13.22
N ARG A 67 44.48 5.74 -13.87
CA ARG A 67 43.37 6.46 -13.22
C ARG A 67 42.04 5.86 -13.63
N ARG A 68 41.07 5.86 -12.71
CA ARG A 68 39.76 5.22 -12.92
C ARG A 68 38.64 6.10 -12.40
N ILE A 69 37.71 6.43 -13.30
CA ILE A 69 36.47 7.13 -12.97
C ILE A 69 35.30 6.24 -13.37
N ILE A 70 34.29 6.17 -12.51
CA ILE A 70 32.99 5.61 -12.87
C ILE A 70 32.10 6.78 -13.30
N LEU A 71 31.56 6.70 -14.52
CA LEU A 71 30.54 7.62 -15.00
C LEU A 71 29.20 6.89 -14.93
N SER A 72 28.35 7.33 -14.00
CA SER A 72 27.13 6.64 -13.62
C SER A 72 25.88 7.43 -13.98
N HIS A 73 24.91 6.73 -14.54
CA HIS A 73 23.53 7.15 -14.63
C HIS A 73 22.63 6.09 -13.99
N ALA A 74 22.99 5.63 -12.79
CA ALA A 74 22.26 4.61 -12.02
C ALA A 74 21.48 5.15 -10.82
N GLY A 75 21.72 6.41 -10.45
CA GLY A 75 21.07 7.05 -9.32
C GLY A 75 21.85 6.93 -8.01
N ILE A 76 21.56 7.83 -7.07
CA ILE A 76 22.34 8.01 -5.84
C ILE A 76 22.35 6.78 -4.94
N ASP A 77 21.26 6.00 -4.90
CA ASP A 77 21.20 4.76 -4.12
C ASP A 77 22.27 3.76 -4.60
N ILE A 78 22.31 3.50 -5.91
CA ILE A 78 23.31 2.61 -6.51
C ILE A 78 24.71 3.21 -6.41
N ASP A 79 24.84 4.53 -6.58
CA ASP A 79 26.14 5.20 -6.50
C ASP A 79 26.73 5.13 -5.08
N ASN A 80 25.91 5.30 -4.02
CA ASN A 80 26.33 5.08 -2.63
C ASN A 80 26.71 3.62 -2.38
N GLU A 81 25.91 2.66 -2.87
CA GLU A 81 26.23 1.24 -2.73
C GLU A 81 27.55 0.88 -3.45
N LEU A 82 27.81 1.48 -4.61
CA LEU A 82 29.10 1.37 -5.30
C LEU A 82 30.25 1.91 -4.44
N VAL A 83 30.08 3.08 -3.82
CA VAL A 83 31.09 3.66 -2.90
C VAL A 83 31.42 2.67 -1.78
N GLU A 84 30.40 2.12 -1.10
CA GLU A 84 30.55 1.19 0.02
C GLU A 84 31.21 -0.13 -0.40
N ARG A 85 30.76 -0.72 -1.50
CA ARG A 85 31.31 -2.00 -2.00
C ARG A 85 32.73 -1.86 -2.54
N LEU A 86 33.07 -0.72 -3.14
CA LEU A 86 34.44 -0.45 -3.59
C LEU A 86 35.37 -0.20 -2.41
N ALA A 87 34.90 0.47 -1.36
CA ALA A 87 35.67 0.69 -0.14
C ALA A 87 35.97 -0.63 0.61
N SER A 88 34.97 -1.49 0.76
CA SER A 88 35.11 -2.78 1.47
C SER A 88 35.98 -3.81 0.74
N ARG A 89 36.16 -3.67 -0.58
CA ARG A 89 36.97 -4.58 -1.42
C ARG A 89 38.25 -3.93 -1.94
N SER A 90 38.75 -2.90 -1.25
CA SER A 90 39.87 -2.08 -1.73
C SER A 90 41.20 -2.83 -1.88
N THR A 91 41.36 -4.01 -1.27
CA THR A 91 42.52 -4.89 -1.44
C THR A 91 42.41 -5.80 -2.67
N GLU A 92 41.20 -6.11 -3.12
CA GLU A 92 40.92 -7.01 -4.26
C GLU A 92 40.70 -6.24 -5.57
N MET A 93 40.41 -4.93 -5.46
CA MET A 93 39.95 -4.12 -6.59
C MET A 93 40.91 -2.98 -6.90
N PRO A 94 41.04 -2.62 -8.19
CA PRO A 94 41.80 -1.44 -8.55
C PRO A 94 41.20 -0.18 -7.93
N ARG A 95 42.07 0.72 -7.46
CA ARG A 95 41.66 2.02 -6.89
C ARG A 95 40.80 2.81 -7.88
N ILE A 96 39.67 3.32 -7.40
CA ILE A 96 38.76 4.24 -8.10
C ILE A 96 38.94 5.64 -7.53
N ASP A 97 39.13 6.62 -8.40
CA ASP A 97 39.36 8.01 -8.01
C ASP A 97 38.04 8.72 -7.68
N ALA A 98 37.05 8.59 -8.56
CA ALA A 98 35.74 9.23 -8.43
C ALA A 98 34.62 8.46 -9.11
N ILE A 99 33.41 8.67 -8.60
CA ILE A 99 32.13 8.31 -9.20
C ILE A 99 31.42 9.63 -9.53
N LEU A 100 31.19 9.85 -10.82
CA LEU A 100 30.43 10.97 -11.36
C LEU A 100 29.01 10.46 -11.65
N GLY A 101 28.09 10.72 -10.72
CA GLY A 101 26.75 10.18 -10.75
C GLY A 101 25.74 11.09 -11.44
N GLY A 102 24.55 10.53 -11.67
CA GLY A 102 23.45 11.16 -12.41
C GLY A 102 22.10 10.54 -12.04
N HIS A 103 21.12 10.66 -12.92
CA HIS A 103 19.77 10.09 -12.81
C HIS A 103 18.87 10.69 -11.71
N SER A 104 19.34 10.83 -10.48
CA SER A 104 18.54 11.29 -9.33
C SER A 104 18.37 12.81 -9.21
N HIS A 105 18.99 13.58 -10.11
CA HIS A 105 18.93 15.06 -10.14
C HIS A 105 19.34 15.76 -8.83
N ILE A 106 20.10 15.09 -7.95
CA ILE A 106 20.50 15.65 -6.67
C ILE A 106 21.66 16.64 -6.81
N PHE A 107 21.70 17.60 -5.90
CA PHE A 107 22.82 18.51 -5.73
C PHE A 107 23.69 18.03 -4.55
N LEU A 108 24.95 17.65 -4.82
CA LEU A 108 25.91 17.20 -3.79
C LEU A 108 27.11 18.15 -3.70
N PRO A 109 27.03 19.23 -2.89
CA PRO A 109 28.15 20.14 -2.71
C PRO A 109 29.24 19.45 -1.88
N ARG A 110 30.48 19.47 -2.36
CA ARG A 110 31.63 18.93 -1.59
C ARG A 110 32.83 19.85 -1.73
N ASN A 111 33.13 20.60 -0.66
CA ASN A 111 34.35 21.40 -0.53
C ASN A 111 35.25 20.84 0.58
N GLN A 112 36.50 20.52 0.21
CA GLN A 112 37.75 20.52 0.99
C GLN A 112 37.60 20.20 2.51
N LEU A 113 37.94 19.03 3.04
CA LEU A 113 39.31 18.75 3.48
C LEU A 113 39.62 17.24 3.67
N ASP A 114 38.61 16.36 3.77
CA ASP A 114 38.79 14.89 3.93
C ASP A 114 38.94 14.13 2.59
N SER A 115 39.12 14.87 1.49
CA SER A 115 38.84 14.47 0.11
C SER A 115 40.01 13.90 -0.68
N VAL A 116 41.16 13.55 -0.06
CA VAL A 116 42.18 12.77 -0.76
C VAL A 116 41.83 11.29 -0.64
N PRO A 117 41.40 10.59 -1.70
CA PRO A 117 41.26 9.14 -1.64
C PRO A 117 42.63 8.49 -1.43
N ILE A 118 42.90 8.13 -0.18
CA ILE A 118 44.05 7.31 0.25
C ILE A 118 43.87 5.90 -0.31
N PRO A 119 44.94 5.17 -0.71
CA PRO A 119 44.84 3.75 -1.01
C PRO A 119 44.09 3.00 0.12
N GLY A 120 42.98 2.34 -0.20
CA GLY A 120 42.10 1.69 0.81
C GLY A 120 40.86 2.47 1.23
N ARG A 121 40.69 3.74 0.82
CA ARG A 121 39.51 4.58 1.14
C ARG A 121 38.52 4.66 -0.02
N ALA A 122 37.26 4.95 0.31
CA ALA A 122 36.15 5.14 -0.60
C ALA A 122 36.42 6.21 -1.71
N PRO A 123 35.90 6.04 -2.94
CA PRO A 123 36.02 7.03 -4.01
C PRO A 123 35.23 8.32 -3.71
N LEU A 124 35.58 9.42 -4.38
CA LEU A 124 34.78 10.64 -4.34
C LEU A 124 33.46 10.44 -5.09
N LEU A 125 32.33 10.79 -4.47
CA LEU A 125 31.02 10.76 -5.10
C LEU A 125 30.53 12.17 -5.36
N LEU A 126 30.19 12.46 -6.63
CA LEU A 126 29.84 13.80 -7.12
C LEU A 126 28.58 13.74 -7.98
N HIS A 127 27.65 14.68 -7.75
CA HIS A 127 26.45 14.91 -8.54
C HIS A 127 26.23 16.41 -8.72
N THR A 128 25.79 16.83 -9.90
CA THR A 128 25.74 18.24 -10.32
C THR A 128 24.32 18.72 -10.62
N ASN A 129 23.30 18.17 -9.94
CA ASN A 129 21.89 18.45 -10.22
C ASN A 129 21.52 18.11 -11.68
N ALA A 130 20.61 18.84 -12.31
CA ALA A 130 20.07 18.59 -13.65
C ALA A 130 19.85 19.88 -14.44
N TYR A 131 19.36 19.73 -15.68
CA TYR A 131 18.92 20.81 -16.58
C TYR A 131 19.99 21.82 -16.99
N GLY A 132 21.28 21.46 -16.84
CA GLY A 132 22.39 22.36 -17.18
C GLY A 132 22.46 23.60 -16.28
N ARG A 133 21.83 23.60 -15.10
CA ARG A 133 21.91 24.72 -14.14
C ARG A 133 23.28 24.84 -13.49
N HIS A 134 24.07 23.77 -13.50
CA HIS A 134 25.38 23.74 -12.90
C HIS A 134 26.37 22.91 -13.72
N VAL A 135 27.66 23.21 -13.58
CA VAL A 135 28.77 22.40 -14.07
C VAL A 135 29.62 21.95 -12.90
N GLY A 136 29.88 20.65 -12.81
CA GLY A 136 30.83 20.11 -11.85
C GLY A 136 32.26 20.18 -12.37
N LEU A 137 33.16 20.69 -11.55
CA LEU A 137 34.60 20.67 -11.78
C LEU A 137 35.25 19.69 -10.82
N LEU A 138 35.98 18.70 -11.35
CA LEU A 138 36.80 17.78 -10.56
C LEU A 138 38.27 17.96 -10.95
N ARG A 139 39.08 18.39 -9.98
CA ARG A 139 40.53 18.53 -10.11
C ARG A 139 41.22 17.42 -9.33
N LEU A 140 41.87 16.51 -10.06
CA LEU A 140 42.72 15.46 -9.50
C LEU A 140 44.19 15.81 -9.76
N VAL A 141 45.02 15.77 -8.72
CA VAL A 141 46.47 15.99 -8.80
C VAL A 141 47.17 14.76 -8.26
N TRP A 142 48.20 14.30 -8.96
CA TRP A 142 48.92 13.11 -8.56
C TRP A 142 50.40 13.14 -8.92
N ASN A 143 51.16 12.31 -8.20
CA ASN A 143 52.56 12.05 -8.49
C ASN A 143 52.68 11.02 -9.61
N THR A 144 53.37 11.39 -10.69
CA THR A 144 53.54 10.54 -11.87
C THR A 144 54.54 9.40 -11.64
N THR A 145 55.47 9.51 -10.69
CA THR A 145 56.44 8.45 -10.41
C THR A 145 55.83 7.35 -9.54
N THR A 146 55.16 7.73 -8.45
CA THR A 146 54.54 6.79 -7.49
C THR A 146 53.13 6.37 -7.91
N ASN A 147 52.55 7.04 -8.91
CA ASN A 147 51.15 6.93 -9.31
C ASN A 147 50.14 7.23 -8.17
N SER A 148 50.58 7.86 -7.07
CA SER A 148 49.71 8.19 -5.94
C SER A 148 49.01 9.54 -6.13
N LEU A 149 47.71 9.60 -5.86
CA LEU A 149 46.97 10.86 -5.81
C LEU A 149 47.47 11.71 -4.64
N THR A 150 47.76 12.97 -4.90
CA THR A 150 48.30 13.93 -3.92
C THR A 150 47.27 14.98 -3.52
N ASN A 151 46.32 15.31 -4.39
CA ASN A 151 45.23 16.23 -4.09
C ASN A 151 43.99 15.90 -4.93
N ALA A 152 42.79 16.06 -4.36
CA ALA A 152 41.55 16.07 -5.10
C ALA A 152 40.59 17.13 -4.56
N GLN A 153 40.09 17.95 -5.47
CA GLN A 153 39.15 19.03 -5.21
C GLN A 153 37.98 18.93 -6.17
N SER A 154 36.79 19.21 -5.67
CA SER A 154 35.59 19.34 -6.47
C SER A 154 34.93 20.67 -6.20
N GLU A 155 34.27 21.22 -7.21
CA GLU A 155 33.47 22.44 -7.12
C GLU A 155 32.25 22.28 -8.04
N ILE A 156 31.13 22.90 -7.69
CA ILE A 156 29.96 22.98 -8.55
C ILE A 156 29.70 24.45 -8.85
N LEU A 157 29.78 24.81 -10.12
CA LEU A 157 29.59 26.18 -10.60
C LEU A 157 28.16 26.36 -11.13
N PRO A 158 27.39 27.33 -10.60
CA PRO A 158 26.13 27.74 -11.22
C PRO A 158 26.36 28.32 -12.62
N LEU A 159 25.47 27.99 -13.56
CA LEU A 159 25.46 28.54 -14.91
C LEU A 159 24.35 29.60 -15.04
N ASP A 160 24.58 30.77 -14.48
CA ASP A 160 23.67 31.92 -14.59
C ASP A 160 24.44 33.25 -14.69
N GLU A 161 23.76 34.29 -15.16
CA GLU A 161 24.36 35.61 -15.36
C GLU A 161 24.76 36.28 -14.04
N VAL A 162 24.08 35.95 -12.93
CA VAL A 162 24.40 36.50 -11.58
C VAL A 162 25.78 36.03 -11.14
N HIS A 163 26.18 34.81 -11.52
CA HIS A 163 27.50 34.25 -11.28
C HIS A 163 28.50 34.56 -12.42
N GLY A 164 28.18 35.49 -13.33
CA GLY A 164 29.08 35.96 -14.38
C GLY A 164 29.27 34.99 -15.54
N VAL A 165 28.34 34.05 -15.73
CA VAL A 165 28.34 33.13 -16.87
C VAL A 165 27.44 33.70 -17.96
N TYR A 166 28.02 33.99 -19.12
CA TYR A 166 27.32 34.56 -20.28
C TYR A 166 27.30 33.57 -21.45
N PRO A 167 26.27 33.61 -22.31
CA PRO A 167 26.25 32.82 -23.55
C PRO A 167 27.48 33.13 -24.42
N ASP A 168 28.07 32.08 -24.97
CA ASP A 168 29.20 32.18 -25.90
C ASP A 168 28.77 32.93 -27.17
N ASP A 169 29.59 33.88 -27.61
CA ASP A 169 29.38 34.67 -28.83
C ASP A 169 29.79 33.93 -30.11
N ASP A 170 30.35 32.71 -29.98
CA ASP A 170 30.62 31.82 -31.10
C ASP A 170 29.36 31.61 -31.96
N VAL A 171 29.53 31.85 -33.25
CA VAL A 171 28.44 31.81 -34.23
C VAL A 171 27.77 30.44 -34.31
N ASN A 172 28.51 29.35 -34.08
CA ASN A 172 27.97 27.99 -34.08
C ASN A 172 27.09 27.75 -32.86
N VAL A 173 27.50 28.22 -31.69
CA VAL A 173 26.70 28.16 -30.46
C VAL A 173 25.44 29.01 -30.61
N THR A 174 25.60 30.26 -31.08
CA THR A 174 24.49 31.19 -31.31
C THR A 174 23.49 30.67 -32.33
N ASN A 175 23.95 29.99 -33.39
CA ASN A 175 23.07 29.37 -34.39
C ASN A 175 22.26 28.20 -33.83
N LEU A 176 22.83 27.37 -32.95
CA LEU A 176 22.10 26.30 -32.27
C LEU A 176 21.00 26.87 -31.36
N VAL A 177 21.32 27.90 -30.58
CA VAL A 177 20.34 28.61 -29.73
C VAL A 177 19.24 29.24 -30.57
N ARG A 178 19.58 29.91 -31.68
CA ARG A 178 18.59 30.51 -32.60
C ARG A 178 17.69 29.45 -33.22
N ARG A 179 18.24 28.31 -33.62
CA ARG A 179 17.46 27.19 -34.19
C ARG A 179 16.49 26.62 -33.17
N LYS A 180 16.89 26.45 -31.92
CA LYS A 180 15.98 26.05 -30.83
C LYS A 180 14.87 27.09 -30.64
N LYS A 181 15.20 28.37 -30.52
CA LYS A 181 14.19 29.45 -30.40
C LYS A 181 13.20 29.47 -31.57
N ALA A 182 13.67 29.22 -32.81
CA ALA A 182 12.79 29.15 -33.97
C ALA A 182 11.82 27.96 -33.91
N ILE A 183 12.29 26.80 -33.42
CA ILE A 183 11.45 25.62 -33.16
C ILE A 183 10.42 25.94 -32.07
N ASP A 184 10.87 26.48 -30.94
CA ASP A 184 10.00 26.84 -29.81
C ASP A 184 8.92 27.87 -30.23
N ASN A 185 9.30 28.87 -31.03
CA ASN A 185 8.36 29.86 -31.60
C ASN A 185 7.38 29.26 -32.61
N SER A 186 7.78 28.23 -33.37
CA SER A 186 6.87 27.55 -34.31
C SER A 186 5.75 26.80 -33.58
N PHE A 187 6.03 26.26 -32.38
CA PHE A 187 5.02 25.68 -31.51
C PHE A 187 4.13 26.73 -30.86
N GLN A 188 4.67 27.89 -30.48
CA GLN A 188 3.86 29.01 -29.96
C GLN A 188 2.91 29.58 -31.01
N ASN A 189 3.32 29.64 -32.28
CA ASN A 189 2.48 30.12 -33.38
C ASN A 189 1.37 29.14 -33.81
N GLN A 190 1.42 27.89 -33.33
CA GLN A 190 0.31 26.92 -33.48
C GLN A 190 -0.75 27.05 -32.39
N ARG A 191 -0.62 28.00 -31.46
CA ARG A 191 -1.68 28.29 -30.49
C ARG A 191 -2.96 28.69 -31.20
N SER A 192 -4.02 27.96 -30.89
CA SER A 192 -5.39 28.39 -31.14
C SER A 192 -5.63 29.68 -30.34
N ASN A 193 -6.10 30.74 -31.00
CA ASN A 193 -6.49 32.00 -30.33
C ASN A 193 -7.62 31.81 -29.29
N ASN A 194 -8.17 30.60 -29.17
CA ASN A 194 -9.23 30.24 -28.25
C ASN A 194 -8.74 29.54 -26.97
N GLU A 195 -7.44 29.25 -26.81
CA GLU A 195 -6.91 28.64 -25.57
C GLU A 195 -7.04 29.60 -24.38
N ARG A 196 -7.80 29.21 -23.35
CA ARG A 196 -7.99 30.02 -22.14
C ARG A 196 -6.89 29.81 -21.10
N ARG A 197 -6.68 30.83 -20.25
CA ARG A 197 -5.71 30.79 -19.15
C ARG A 197 -6.28 29.97 -17.98
N ILE A 198 -5.42 29.19 -17.34
CA ILE A 198 -5.73 28.54 -16.06
C ILE A 198 -5.51 29.58 -14.95
N GLU A 199 -6.52 29.78 -14.11
CA GLU A 199 -6.42 30.65 -12.94
C GLU A 199 -5.94 29.84 -11.74
N ILE A 200 -4.87 30.31 -11.09
CA ILE A 200 -4.30 29.67 -9.90
C ILE A 200 -4.57 30.60 -8.71
N ILE A 201 -5.22 30.07 -7.67
CA ILE A 201 -5.52 30.79 -6.44
C ILE A 201 -4.62 30.24 -5.31
N GLY A 202 -3.69 31.07 -4.83
CA GLY A 202 -2.68 30.71 -3.84
C GLY A 202 -1.95 31.92 -3.24
N ASN A 203 -1.12 31.69 -2.21
CA ASN A 203 -0.24 32.73 -1.67
C ASN A 203 1.05 32.84 -2.51
N GLU A 204 1.46 34.06 -2.84
CA GLU A 204 2.71 34.34 -3.53
C GLU A 204 3.90 33.77 -2.74
N GLY A 205 4.55 32.72 -3.29
CA GLY A 205 5.70 32.03 -2.69
C GLY A 205 5.58 30.50 -2.63
N ASP A 206 4.35 29.95 -2.58
CA ASP A 206 4.10 28.50 -2.70
C ASP A 206 4.11 28.03 -4.18
N ASP A 207 3.92 28.96 -5.11
CA ASP A 207 3.75 28.70 -6.55
C ASP A 207 5.02 28.17 -7.23
N GLU A 208 6.21 28.66 -6.84
CA GLU A 208 7.48 28.25 -7.47
C GLU A 208 7.86 26.81 -7.11
N ILE A 209 7.41 26.33 -5.94
CA ILE A 209 7.66 24.96 -5.46
C ILE A 209 6.59 24.01 -5.97
N LEU A 210 5.30 24.39 -5.99
CA LEU A 210 4.20 23.47 -6.34
C LEU A 210 3.99 23.27 -7.85
N ASN A 211 4.57 24.13 -8.69
CA ASN A 211 4.37 24.10 -10.15
C ASN A 211 5.39 23.25 -10.91
N CYS A 212 6.33 22.60 -10.24
CA CYS A 212 7.38 21.82 -10.88
C CYS A 212 7.16 20.30 -10.77
N GLY A 213 7.55 19.56 -11.80
CA GLY A 213 7.45 18.09 -11.82
C GLY A 213 8.15 17.38 -10.66
N GLU A 214 9.18 17.99 -10.06
CA GLU A 214 9.83 17.48 -8.85
C GLU A 214 8.86 17.37 -7.66
N SER A 215 7.93 18.31 -7.51
CA SER A 215 6.94 18.29 -6.42
C SER A 215 5.89 17.22 -6.62
N CYS A 216 5.53 16.91 -7.87
CA CYS A 216 4.66 15.80 -8.21
C CYS A 216 5.23 14.44 -7.75
N ARG A 217 6.55 14.28 -7.69
CA ARG A 217 7.16 13.04 -7.16
C ARG A 217 7.04 12.94 -5.64
N ARG A 218 6.90 14.08 -4.95
CA ARG A 218 6.83 14.17 -3.48
C ARG A 218 5.42 14.02 -2.93
N GLY A 219 4.40 14.25 -3.75
CA GLY A 219 3.00 14.10 -3.36
C GLY A 219 2.08 14.64 -4.44
N ASP A 220 0.84 14.90 -4.07
CA ASP A 220 -0.08 15.63 -4.94
C ASP A 220 0.51 16.99 -5.34
N CYS A 221 0.39 17.35 -6.61
CA CYS A 221 0.85 18.63 -7.14
C CYS A 221 -0.19 19.24 -8.06
N LEU A 222 -0.17 20.57 -8.17
CA LEU A 222 -1.11 21.33 -9.00
C LEU A 222 -1.10 20.86 -10.46
N LEU A 223 0.10 20.71 -11.01
CA LEU A 223 0.29 20.32 -12.41
C LEU A 223 -0.22 18.91 -12.69
N GLY A 224 -0.02 18.01 -11.74
CA GLY A 224 -0.56 16.65 -11.76
C GLY A 224 -2.08 16.63 -11.76
N GLN A 225 -2.71 17.48 -10.94
CA GLN A 225 -4.17 17.64 -10.93
C GLN A 225 -4.69 18.13 -12.28
N ILE A 226 -4.10 19.21 -12.83
CA ILE A 226 -4.48 19.78 -14.13
C ILE A 226 -4.39 18.72 -15.24
N ILE A 227 -3.27 17.99 -15.31
CA ILE A 227 -3.06 17.00 -16.36
C ILE A 227 -4.03 15.81 -16.21
N THR A 228 -4.21 15.28 -15.00
CA THR A 228 -5.12 14.15 -14.76
C THR A 228 -6.58 14.52 -15.00
N ASP A 229 -6.98 15.76 -14.68
CA ASP A 229 -8.30 16.29 -15.02
C ASP A 229 -8.48 16.41 -16.54
N SER A 230 -7.46 16.91 -17.24
CA SER A 230 -7.46 16.99 -18.71
C SER A 230 -7.61 15.60 -19.34
N MET A 231 -6.89 14.59 -18.82
CA MET A 231 -7.01 13.20 -19.27
C MET A 231 -8.45 12.69 -19.07
N ARG A 232 -9.02 12.89 -17.88
CA ARG A 232 -10.38 12.47 -17.53
C ARG A 232 -11.43 13.17 -18.39
N PHE A 233 -11.31 14.49 -18.57
CA PHE A 233 -12.18 15.30 -19.43
C PHE A 233 -12.18 14.81 -20.87
N CYS A 234 -10.99 14.57 -21.42
CA CYS A 234 -10.85 14.22 -22.81
C CYS A 234 -11.45 12.86 -23.15
N VAL A 235 -11.40 11.92 -22.20
CA VAL A 235 -12.09 10.62 -22.27
C VAL A 235 -13.60 10.81 -22.10
N ALA A 236 -14.04 11.54 -21.07
CA ALA A 236 -15.45 11.73 -20.75
C ALA A 236 -16.23 12.41 -21.89
N ASN A 237 -15.60 13.36 -22.58
CA ASN A 237 -16.23 14.15 -23.64
C ASN A 237 -15.97 13.59 -25.05
N GLU A 238 -15.34 12.42 -25.18
CA GLU A 238 -15.03 11.75 -26.45
C GLU A 238 -14.17 12.60 -27.41
N HIS A 239 -13.48 13.63 -26.91
CA HIS A 239 -12.60 14.49 -27.72
C HIS A 239 -11.32 13.75 -28.14
N CYS A 240 -10.78 12.90 -27.26
CA CYS A 240 -9.57 12.12 -27.53
C CYS A 240 -9.85 10.77 -28.23
N PHE A 241 -11.12 10.35 -28.32
CA PHE A 241 -11.50 8.99 -28.70
C PHE A 241 -12.70 8.99 -29.67
N ASN A 242 -12.54 8.39 -30.84
CA ASN A 242 -13.65 8.08 -31.76
C ASN A 242 -14.44 6.84 -31.29
N VAL A 243 -14.96 6.82 -30.06
CA VAL A 243 -15.67 5.64 -29.55
C VAL A 243 -16.97 6.02 -28.85
N ASN A 244 -18.09 5.71 -29.53
CA ASN A 244 -19.48 5.83 -29.06
C ASN A 244 -19.82 5.04 -27.77
N ASN A 245 -18.84 4.37 -27.13
CA ASN A 245 -19.03 3.46 -26.00
C ASN A 245 -18.60 4.05 -24.64
N VAL A 246 -17.94 5.23 -24.62
CA VAL A 246 -17.44 5.81 -23.35
C VAL A 246 -18.55 6.59 -22.62
N LYS A 247 -19.43 7.29 -23.35
CA LYS A 247 -20.63 7.91 -22.75
C LYS A 247 -21.72 6.91 -22.35
N GLN A 248 -21.80 5.73 -22.96
CA GLN A 248 -22.92 4.80 -22.74
C GLN A 248 -22.81 3.91 -21.49
N ASN A 249 -21.60 3.67 -20.97
CA ASN A 249 -21.42 2.88 -19.74
C ASN A 249 -21.41 3.81 -18.54
N GLN A 250 -22.29 3.67 -17.54
CA GLN A 250 -22.31 4.45 -16.28
C GLN A 250 -21.15 4.12 -15.30
N GLU A 251 -20.01 3.62 -15.78
CA GLU A 251 -18.86 3.24 -14.95
C GLU A 251 -18.09 4.48 -14.46
N THR A 252 -17.68 4.52 -13.19
CA THR A 252 -16.83 5.62 -12.68
C THR A 252 -15.52 5.69 -13.49
N LEU A 253 -15.11 6.90 -13.88
CA LEU A 253 -13.89 7.17 -14.65
C LEU A 253 -12.84 7.85 -13.76
N ILE A 254 -11.66 7.23 -13.68
CA ILE A 254 -10.52 7.68 -12.90
C ILE A 254 -9.36 7.96 -13.87
N ALA A 255 -8.52 8.96 -13.58
CA ALA A 255 -7.25 9.16 -14.26
C ALA A 255 -6.09 8.90 -13.30
N LEU A 256 -5.07 8.17 -13.77
CA LEU A 256 -3.81 7.96 -13.06
C LEU A 256 -2.66 8.37 -13.97
N LEU A 257 -1.76 9.20 -13.45
CA LEU A 257 -0.59 9.71 -14.16
C LEU A 257 0.65 9.52 -13.29
N GLU A 258 1.63 8.80 -13.80
CA GLU A 258 2.97 8.74 -13.21
C GLU A 258 3.62 10.13 -13.19
N SER A 259 4.03 10.58 -12.01
CA SER A 259 4.69 11.88 -11.79
C SER A 259 5.98 12.03 -12.59
N GLY A 260 6.58 10.93 -13.03
CA GLY A 260 7.72 10.89 -13.93
C GLY A 260 7.48 11.59 -15.27
N THR A 261 6.21 11.66 -15.71
CA THR A 261 5.77 12.30 -16.95
C THR A 261 5.85 13.83 -16.91
N VAL A 262 5.81 14.45 -15.73
CA VAL A 262 5.91 15.90 -15.57
C VAL A 262 7.37 16.34 -15.47
N ARG A 263 7.88 17.09 -16.45
CA ARG A 263 9.34 17.33 -16.64
C ARG A 263 9.83 18.74 -16.41
N SER A 264 8.93 19.70 -16.38
CA SER A 264 9.27 21.11 -16.20
C SER A 264 8.35 21.76 -15.17
N CYS A 265 8.57 23.04 -14.95
CA CYS A 265 7.70 23.89 -14.16
C CYS A 265 6.63 24.54 -15.05
N PHE A 266 5.42 24.66 -14.52
CA PHE A 266 4.36 25.43 -15.15
C PHE A 266 4.59 26.92 -14.89
N ASP A 267 4.90 27.64 -15.97
CA ASP A 267 4.84 29.09 -15.99
C ASP A 267 3.46 29.49 -16.52
N ALA A 268 2.66 30.10 -15.63
CA ALA A 268 1.30 30.54 -15.93
C ALA A 268 1.25 31.64 -17.01
N ASP A 269 2.37 32.31 -17.30
CA ASP A 269 2.47 33.30 -18.36
C ASP A 269 2.97 32.70 -19.68
N ALA A 270 3.89 31.72 -19.62
CA ALA A 270 4.44 31.09 -20.82
C ALA A 270 3.60 29.94 -21.38
N GLN A 271 2.73 29.26 -20.60
CA GLN A 271 1.72 28.25 -20.99
C GLN A 271 2.04 27.36 -22.23
N VAL A 272 3.20 26.70 -22.27
CA VAL A 272 3.50 25.66 -23.28
C VAL A 272 3.62 24.30 -22.58
N PHE A 273 2.61 23.43 -22.75
CA PHE A 273 2.63 22.10 -22.12
C PHE A 273 3.59 21.12 -22.79
N ASN A 274 4.05 21.38 -24.02
CA ASN A 274 5.04 20.52 -24.69
C ASN A 274 6.40 20.48 -23.96
N ASP A 275 6.81 21.58 -23.31
CA ASP A 275 8.05 21.60 -22.51
C ASP A 275 7.88 20.88 -21.17
N ILE A 276 6.63 20.77 -20.69
CA ILE A 276 6.26 20.09 -19.45
C ILE A 276 6.06 18.59 -19.69
N LEU A 277 5.46 18.24 -20.83
CA LEU A 277 5.10 16.90 -21.30
C LEU A 277 5.87 16.59 -22.59
N PRO A 278 7.19 16.36 -22.52
CA PRO A 278 8.05 16.26 -23.70
C PRO A 278 7.86 14.97 -24.48
N TRP A 279 7.12 14.00 -23.93
CA TRP A 279 6.85 12.74 -24.59
C TRP A 279 5.47 12.76 -25.25
N PRO A 280 5.35 12.26 -26.49
CA PRO A 280 4.09 12.18 -27.21
C PRO A 280 3.24 10.98 -26.74
N ASN A 281 3.21 10.75 -25.42
CA ASN A 281 2.46 9.66 -24.81
C ASN A 281 0.97 9.84 -25.11
N ARG A 282 0.32 8.74 -25.50
CA ARG A 282 -1.12 8.69 -25.78
C ARG A 282 -1.88 8.23 -24.53
N LEU A 283 -3.18 8.48 -24.51
CA LEU A 283 -4.07 8.03 -23.45
C LEU A 283 -4.54 6.61 -23.74
N VAL A 284 -4.43 5.74 -22.74
CA VAL A 284 -4.96 4.37 -22.78
C VAL A 284 -6.05 4.25 -21.73
N VAL A 285 -7.21 3.75 -22.14
CA VAL A 285 -8.32 3.46 -21.21
C VAL A 285 -8.27 1.98 -20.86
N LEU A 286 -8.08 1.70 -19.58
CA LEU A 286 -8.09 0.37 -18.98
C LEU A 286 -9.43 0.12 -18.28
N ARG A 287 -9.85 -1.14 -18.25
CA ARG A 287 -10.87 -1.64 -17.32
C ARG A 287 -10.19 -2.50 -16.26
N VAL A 288 -10.38 -2.10 -15.01
CA VAL A 288 -9.74 -2.74 -13.84
C VAL A 288 -10.72 -2.86 -12.67
N THR A 289 -10.45 -3.75 -11.72
CA THR A 289 -11.25 -3.87 -10.49
C THR A 289 -10.82 -2.84 -9.44
N GLY A 290 -11.66 -2.59 -8.43
CA GLY A 290 -11.29 -1.72 -7.30
C GLY A 290 -10.05 -2.22 -6.55
N ASP A 291 -9.92 -3.54 -6.35
CA ASP A 291 -8.70 -4.15 -5.78
C ASP A 291 -7.44 -3.84 -6.60
N MET A 292 -7.59 -3.77 -7.92
CA MET A 292 -6.50 -3.40 -8.82
C MET A 292 -6.09 -1.94 -8.62
N ILE A 293 -7.06 -1.02 -8.50
CA ILE A 293 -6.80 0.40 -8.25
C ILE A 293 -6.01 0.57 -6.95
N VAL A 294 -6.38 -0.13 -5.87
CA VAL A 294 -5.61 -0.11 -4.62
C VAL A 294 -4.16 -0.53 -4.86
N LYS A 295 -3.92 -1.56 -5.68
CA LYS A 295 -2.55 -2.02 -6.01
C LYS A 295 -1.78 -1.02 -6.86
N PHE A 296 -2.42 -0.34 -7.81
CA PHE A 296 -1.80 0.76 -8.56
C PHE A 296 -1.34 1.86 -7.60
N LEU A 297 -2.24 2.35 -6.73
CA LEU A 297 -1.91 3.38 -5.74
C LEU A 297 -0.82 2.91 -4.77
N GLN A 298 -0.89 1.66 -4.29
CA GLN A 298 0.09 1.08 -3.36
C GLN A 298 1.48 1.00 -3.99
N HIS A 299 1.57 0.59 -5.25
CA HIS A 299 2.85 0.58 -5.99
C HIS A 299 3.39 2.00 -6.12
N GLY A 300 2.59 2.96 -6.55
CA GLY A 300 3.01 4.36 -6.71
C GLY A 300 3.46 5.02 -5.40
N VAL A 301 2.82 4.70 -4.28
CA VAL A 301 3.27 5.19 -2.97
C VAL A 301 4.60 4.54 -2.56
N SER A 302 4.79 3.25 -2.86
CA SER A 302 6.05 2.54 -2.53
C SER A 302 7.28 3.07 -3.28
N THR A 303 7.12 3.67 -4.47
CA THR A 303 8.25 4.26 -5.20
C THR A 303 8.87 5.47 -4.50
N LYS A 304 8.20 6.00 -3.46
CA LYS A 304 8.69 7.09 -2.61
C LYS A 304 9.71 6.62 -1.56
N GLU A 305 9.83 5.31 -1.33
CA GLU A 305 10.80 4.72 -0.40
C GLU A 305 12.24 4.84 -0.93
N SER A 306 12.43 4.79 -2.26
CA SER A 306 13.75 5.07 -2.86
C SER A 306 14.15 6.52 -2.66
N SER A 307 15.43 6.76 -2.37
CA SER A 307 15.96 8.11 -2.20
C SER A 307 15.88 8.95 -3.48
N THR A 308 15.75 8.27 -4.64
CA THR A 308 15.56 8.90 -5.95
C THR A 308 14.15 9.44 -6.16
N ARG A 309 13.18 9.07 -5.29
CA ARG A 309 11.74 9.40 -5.42
C ARG A 309 11.31 9.23 -6.89
N GLY A 310 11.37 7.97 -7.36
CA GLY A 310 11.19 7.59 -8.76
C GLY A 310 9.93 8.17 -9.43
N GLY A 311 9.81 8.00 -10.75
CA GLY A 311 8.69 8.54 -11.53
C GLY A 311 7.32 7.96 -11.19
N GLY A 312 7.27 6.81 -10.52
CA GLY A 312 6.07 5.98 -10.43
C GLY A 312 4.98 6.45 -9.47
N PHE A 313 5.17 7.51 -8.69
CA PHE A 313 4.10 8.07 -7.86
C PHE A 313 2.93 8.54 -8.74
N LEU A 314 1.69 8.24 -8.37
CA LEU A 314 0.53 8.54 -9.20
C LEU A 314 -0.15 9.84 -8.76
N GLN A 315 -0.21 10.81 -9.68
CA GLN A 315 -1.20 11.87 -9.64
C GLN A 315 -2.54 11.30 -10.05
N VAL A 316 -3.63 11.81 -9.47
CA VAL A 316 -4.96 11.20 -9.63
C VAL A 316 -6.05 12.23 -9.94
N SER A 317 -7.06 11.80 -10.69
CA SER A 317 -8.35 12.50 -10.84
C SER A 317 -9.51 11.50 -10.79
N GLY A 318 -10.67 11.92 -10.29
CA GLY A 318 -11.83 11.05 -10.06
C GLY A 318 -11.75 10.20 -8.78
N LEU A 319 -10.69 10.35 -7.98
CA LEU A 319 -10.59 9.79 -6.63
C LEU A 319 -9.72 10.65 -5.71
N GLN A 320 -9.88 10.44 -4.41
CA GLN A 320 -8.98 10.91 -3.35
C GLN A 320 -8.58 9.72 -2.48
N TYR A 321 -7.37 9.73 -1.92
CA TYR A 321 -6.90 8.67 -1.04
C TYR A 321 -5.87 9.15 -0.02
N ASN A 322 -5.72 8.38 1.06
CA ASN A 322 -4.72 8.60 2.09
C ASN A 322 -3.69 7.47 2.09
N PHE A 323 -2.47 7.79 2.48
CA PHE A 323 -1.39 6.84 2.72
C PHE A 323 -0.59 7.21 3.97
N THR A 324 0.23 6.30 4.46
CA THR A 324 0.98 6.43 5.71
C THR A 324 2.47 6.73 5.48
N GLU A 325 3.20 7.08 6.55
CA GLU A 325 4.65 7.34 6.51
C GLU A 325 5.47 6.11 6.10
N ASP A 326 4.98 4.91 6.38
CA ASP A 326 5.51 3.62 5.92
C ASP A 326 4.97 3.22 4.52
N TYR A 327 4.51 4.21 3.75
CA TYR A 327 4.14 4.06 2.34
C TYR A 327 2.96 3.09 2.09
N GLN A 328 2.03 2.94 3.04
CA GLN A 328 0.84 2.08 2.88
C GLN A 328 -0.41 2.89 2.54
N VAL A 329 -1.15 2.47 1.52
CA VAL A 329 -2.45 3.06 1.16
C VAL A 329 -3.52 2.64 2.16
N ILE A 330 -4.31 3.61 2.65
CA ILE A 330 -5.45 3.36 3.52
C ILE A 330 -6.67 3.13 2.63
N ARG A 331 -7.00 1.86 2.35
CA ARG A 331 -8.09 1.49 1.44
C ARG A 331 -9.41 2.19 1.75
N GLU A 332 -9.78 2.27 3.03
CA GLU A 332 -11.06 2.85 3.49
C GLU A 332 -11.13 4.37 3.30
N SER A 333 -9.99 5.02 3.06
CA SER A 333 -9.94 6.44 2.73
C SER A 333 -10.18 6.71 1.25
N ILE A 334 -10.16 5.67 0.40
CA ILE A 334 -10.33 5.86 -1.04
C ILE A 334 -11.77 6.24 -1.31
N CYS A 335 -11.91 7.45 -1.83
CA CYS A 335 -13.16 8.09 -2.11
C CYS A 335 -13.23 8.46 -3.58
N LEU A 336 -14.36 8.18 -4.22
CA LEU A 336 -14.58 8.37 -5.64
C LEU A 336 -15.41 9.62 -5.90
N ASP A 337 -15.08 10.27 -7.02
CA ASP A 337 -15.89 11.29 -7.66
C ASP A 337 -16.48 10.71 -8.95
N ASP A 338 -17.80 10.53 -8.97
CA ASP A 338 -18.53 9.99 -10.12
C ASP A 338 -18.85 11.06 -11.17
N ASN A 339 -18.66 12.36 -10.87
CA ASN A 339 -18.94 13.42 -11.83
C ASN A 339 -17.78 13.57 -12.83
N ARG A 340 -17.95 12.97 -14.01
CA ARG A 340 -16.90 12.88 -15.05
C ARG A 340 -16.46 14.21 -15.66
N ASN A 341 -17.28 15.25 -15.53
CA ASN A 341 -16.98 16.60 -15.98
C ASN A 341 -16.62 17.53 -14.81
N HIS A 342 -16.44 16.97 -13.61
CA HIS A 342 -16.07 17.75 -12.46
C HIS A 342 -14.58 18.07 -12.52
N HIS A 343 -14.32 19.37 -12.52
CA HIS A 343 -12.98 19.95 -12.49
C HIS A 343 -12.75 20.82 -11.26
N ASP A 344 -13.73 20.84 -10.35
CA ASP A 344 -13.72 21.77 -9.24
C ASP A 344 -12.81 21.29 -8.12
N SER A 345 -11.87 22.15 -7.72
CA SER A 345 -11.98 23.09 -6.58
C SER A 345 -12.81 22.68 -5.36
N ALA A 346 -13.12 21.40 -5.19
CA ALA A 346 -13.89 20.94 -4.06
C ALA A 346 -12.93 20.69 -2.89
N PRO A 347 -13.06 21.42 -1.77
CA PRO A 347 -12.24 21.16 -0.59
C PRO A 347 -12.47 19.71 -0.11
N ILE A 348 -11.52 19.18 0.66
CA ILE A 348 -11.58 17.84 1.27
C ILE A 348 -13.02 17.45 1.62
N GLY A 349 -13.52 16.36 1.01
CA GLY A 349 -14.83 15.81 1.32
C GLY A 349 -16.02 16.38 0.54
N ALA A 350 -15.89 17.48 -0.21
CA ALA A 350 -17.02 18.10 -0.90
C ALA A 350 -17.46 17.39 -2.19
N SER A 351 -16.54 16.73 -2.92
CA SER A 351 -16.85 15.88 -4.09
C SER A 351 -16.77 14.38 -3.79
N CYS A 352 -16.67 14.03 -2.51
CA CYS A 352 -16.57 12.67 -2.03
C CYS A 352 -17.95 12.01 -2.00
N THR A 353 -18.29 11.30 -3.07
CA THR A 353 -19.67 10.79 -3.25
C THR A 353 -19.79 9.29 -2.99
N LYS A 354 -18.70 8.52 -3.13
CA LYS A 354 -18.78 7.05 -3.02
C LYS A 354 -17.48 6.37 -2.60
N ALA A 355 -17.57 5.29 -1.82
CA ALA A 355 -16.42 4.44 -1.48
C ALA A 355 -16.02 3.50 -2.64
N LEU A 356 -14.74 3.15 -2.72
CA LEU A 356 -14.22 2.17 -3.67
C LEU A 356 -14.66 0.73 -3.31
N GLU A 357 -15.32 0.03 -4.23
CA GLU A 357 -15.77 -1.35 -4.07
C GLU A 357 -14.74 -2.31 -4.71
N SER A 358 -14.32 -3.36 -3.99
CA SER A 358 -13.25 -4.29 -4.41
C SER A 358 -13.47 -4.92 -5.79
N ASP A 359 -14.68 -5.46 -5.99
CA ASP A 359 -14.99 -6.37 -7.09
C ASP A 359 -15.65 -5.65 -8.26
N LYS A 360 -16.03 -4.38 -8.06
CA LYS A 360 -16.60 -3.54 -9.10
C LYS A 360 -15.51 -3.17 -10.11
N THR A 361 -15.88 -3.10 -11.39
CA THR A 361 -15.01 -2.62 -12.46
C THR A 361 -15.12 -1.11 -12.64
N TYR A 362 -13.99 -0.51 -12.98
CA TYR A 362 -13.78 0.91 -13.13
C TYR A 362 -13.04 1.17 -14.45
N MET A 363 -13.35 2.30 -15.08
CA MET A 363 -12.56 2.78 -16.21
C MET A 363 -11.42 3.65 -15.66
N VAL A 364 -10.20 3.35 -16.08
CA VAL A 364 -9.01 4.09 -15.65
C VAL A 364 -8.25 4.54 -16.88
N VAL A 365 -8.12 5.86 -17.06
CA VAL A 365 -7.25 6.43 -18.09
C VAL A 365 -5.84 6.60 -17.55
N VAL A 366 -4.88 6.11 -18.31
CA VAL A 366 -3.44 6.16 -18.04
C VAL A 366 -2.69 6.56 -19.29
N THR A 367 -1.38 6.76 -19.18
CA THR A 367 -0.49 6.93 -20.34
C THR A 367 -0.19 5.58 -20.99
N ASP A 368 0.14 5.56 -22.28
CA ASP A 368 0.64 4.37 -22.96
C ASP A 368 1.96 3.85 -22.37
N TRP A 369 2.81 4.74 -21.85
CA TRP A 369 3.98 4.39 -21.06
C TRP A 369 3.64 3.56 -19.82
N LEU A 370 2.69 4.04 -19.00
CA LEU A 370 2.25 3.31 -17.81
C LEU A 370 1.55 2.02 -18.19
N ALA A 371 0.65 2.04 -19.18
CA ALA A 371 -0.07 0.85 -19.67
C ALA A 371 0.88 -0.26 -20.16
N ALA A 372 2.02 0.10 -20.75
CA ALA A 372 3.05 -0.85 -21.17
C ALA A 372 3.99 -1.29 -20.02
N GLY A 373 3.71 -0.89 -18.78
CA GLY A 373 4.40 -1.36 -17.59
C GLY A 373 5.57 -0.50 -17.13
N GLY A 374 5.66 0.74 -17.60
CA GLY A 374 6.62 1.74 -17.13
C GLY A 374 6.61 1.88 -15.59
N ASP A 375 7.72 2.36 -15.01
CA ASP A 375 7.90 2.57 -13.57
C ASP A 375 7.55 1.36 -12.67
N GLY A 376 7.64 0.13 -13.22
CA GLY A 376 7.39 -1.11 -12.49
C GLY A 376 5.94 -1.57 -12.46
N TYR A 377 5.03 -0.93 -13.21
CA TYR A 377 3.61 -1.28 -13.24
C TYR A 377 3.26 -2.54 -14.06
N GLY A 378 4.23 -3.16 -14.76
CA GLY A 378 3.97 -4.26 -15.72
C GLY A 378 3.13 -5.42 -15.17
N ASN A 379 3.46 -5.92 -13.96
CA ASN A 379 2.71 -7.02 -13.32
C ASN A 379 1.22 -6.69 -13.08
N LEU A 380 0.90 -5.39 -12.97
CA LEU A 380 -0.47 -4.91 -12.84
C LEU A 380 -1.08 -4.72 -14.22
N THR A 381 -0.42 -3.99 -15.13
CA THR A 381 -1.03 -3.66 -16.42
C THR A 381 -1.25 -4.87 -17.33
N GLU A 382 -0.45 -5.93 -17.22
CA GLU A 382 -0.69 -7.21 -17.91
C GLU A 382 -2.03 -7.87 -17.54
N LYS A 383 -2.55 -7.60 -16.34
CA LYS A 383 -3.84 -8.14 -15.88
C LYS A 383 -5.01 -7.20 -16.17
N ALA A 384 -4.74 -5.99 -16.64
CA ALA A 384 -5.77 -5.01 -16.98
C ALA A 384 -6.31 -5.28 -18.39
N THR A 385 -7.60 -4.99 -18.62
CA THR A 385 -8.17 -5.06 -19.96
C THR A 385 -8.05 -3.71 -20.66
N VAL A 386 -7.33 -3.64 -21.76
CA VAL A 386 -7.26 -2.42 -22.59
C VAL A 386 -8.56 -2.25 -23.36
N LEU A 387 -9.26 -1.14 -23.16
CA LEU A 387 -10.50 -0.82 -23.86
C LEU A 387 -10.26 0.00 -25.12
N SER A 388 -9.35 0.98 -25.04
CA SER A 388 -9.10 1.92 -26.13
C SER A 388 -7.76 2.64 -25.97
N VAL A 389 -7.24 3.15 -27.08
CA VAL A 389 -6.04 4.00 -27.15
C VAL A 389 -6.41 5.26 -27.95
N SER A 390 -6.26 6.44 -27.34
CA SER A 390 -6.60 7.73 -27.97
C SER A 390 -5.72 7.96 -29.18
N LYS A 391 -6.17 8.74 -30.17
CA LYS A 391 -5.26 9.26 -31.19
C LYS A 391 -4.46 10.46 -30.69
N ALA A 392 -5.06 11.23 -29.78
CA ALA A 392 -4.47 12.39 -29.16
C ALA A 392 -3.42 12.01 -28.10
N THR A 393 -2.41 12.85 -27.98
CA THR A 393 -1.40 12.83 -26.92
C THR A 393 -1.94 13.45 -25.62
N ILE A 394 -1.23 13.27 -24.51
CA ILE A 394 -1.57 13.93 -23.24
C ILE A 394 -1.53 15.46 -23.40
N ALA A 395 -0.54 16.01 -24.12
CA ALA A 395 -0.43 17.45 -24.35
C ALA A 395 -1.65 17.99 -25.12
N GLU A 396 -2.10 17.29 -26.17
CA GLU A 396 -3.32 17.64 -26.89
C GLU A 396 -4.57 17.53 -26.01
N ALA A 397 -4.64 16.56 -25.10
CA ALA A 397 -5.73 16.45 -24.14
C ALA A 397 -5.82 17.69 -23.22
N VAL A 398 -4.68 18.24 -22.79
CA VAL A 398 -4.62 19.50 -22.03
C VAL A 398 -5.09 20.69 -22.87
N SER A 399 -4.69 20.77 -24.15
CA SER A 399 -5.20 21.81 -25.05
C SER A 399 -6.72 21.72 -25.22
N PHE A 400 -7.27 20.54 -25.49
CA PHE A 400 -8.73 20.37 -25.62
C PHE A 400 -9.48 20.75 -24.35
N TYR A 401 -8.93 20.40 -23.20
CA TYR A 401 -9.49 20.76 -21.90
C TYR A 401 -9.57 22.29 -21.72
N ARG A 402 -8.51 23.02 -22.13
CA ARG A 402 -8.44 24.49 -22.07
C ARG A 402 -9.33 25.20 -23.09
N GLU A 403 -9.52 24.62 -24.26
CA GLU A 403 -10.40 25.18 -25.29
C GLU A 403 -11.88 25.02 -24.94
N SER A 404 -12.23 23.95 -24.21
CA SER A 404 -13.62 23.57 -23.96
C SER A 404 -14.21 24.12 -22.66
N ASN A 405 -13.38 24.54 -21.70
CA ASN A 405 -13.83 25.01 -20.39
C ASN A 405 -13.63 26.52 -20.23
N THR A 406 -14.64 27.19 -19.67
CA THR A 406 -14.65 28.65 -19.50
C THR A 406 -14.08 29.12 -18.17
N ASP A 407 -14.16 28.29 -17.12
CA ASP A 407 -13.61 28.54 -15.78
C ASP A 407 -12.69 27.38 -15.38
N LEU A 408 -11.38 27.63 -15.36
CA LEU A 408 -10.35 26.68 -14.97
C LEU A 408 -9.60 27.21 -13.76
N THR A 409 -10.20 27.07 -12.59
CA THR A 409 -9.64 27.54 -11.32
C THR A 409 -9.04 26.37 -10.55
N TYR A 410 -7.79 26.52 -10.12
CA TYR A 410 -7.12 25.54 -9.27
C TYR A 410 -6.54 26.22 -8.03
N HIS A 411 -6.41 25.45 -6.95
CA HIS A 411 -5.94 25.94 -5.66
C HIS A 411 -4.65 25.25 -5.23
N THR A 412 -3.71 26.03 -4.71
CA THR A 412 -2.45 25.49 -4.16
C THR A 412 -2.58 25.02 -2.70
N SER A 413 -3.69 25.33 -2.04
CA SER A 413 -3.94 24.92 -0.66
C SER A 413 -4.03 23.39 -0.53
N SER A 414 -3.38 22.84 0.50
CA SER A 414 -3.38 21.41 0.82
C SER A 414 -4.78 20.83 1.07
N GLN A 415 -5.78 21.68 1.33
CA GLN A 415 -7.18 21.28 1.45
C GLN A 415 -7.81 20.79 0.14
N PHE A 416 -7.12 20.95 -0.99
CA PHE A 416 -7.54 20.45 -2.30
C PHE A 416 -6.65 19.30 -2.79
N SER A 417 -5.77 18.78 -1.94
CA SER A 417 -4.95 17.63 -2.29
C SER A 417 -5.83 16.40 -2.57
N ARG A 418 -5.38 15.53 -3.46
CA ARG A 418 -6.05 14.25 -3.77
C ARG A 418 -5.31 13.05 -3.19
N SER A 419 -4.10 13.25 -2.68
CA SER A 419 -3.32 12.24 -1.97
C SER A 419 -2.75 12.79 -0.66
N PHE A 420 -3.10 12.15 0.46
CA PHE A 420 -2.78 12.66 1.80
C PHE A 420 -1.86 11.73 2.58
N LEU A 421 -0.73 12.27 3.04
CA LEU A 421 0.08 11.63 4.06
C LEU A 421 -0.58 11.78 5.43
N VAL A 422 -0.93 10.66 6.05
CA VAL A 422 -1.51 10.59 7.39
C VAL A 422 -0.39 10.25 8.38
N SER A 423 -0.15 11.16 9.33
CA SER A 423 0.83 10.91 10.38
C SER A 423 0.42 9.80 11.34
N GLU A 424 1.40 9.16 11.97
CA GLU A 424 1.17 8.08 12.93
C GLU A 424 0.21 8.50 14.06
N TYR A 425 0.31 9.75 14.52
CA TYR A 425 -0.60 10.31 15.52
C TYR A 425 -2.07 10.30 15.06
N GLN A 426 -2.35 10.78 13.85
CA GLN A 426 -3.70 10.79 13.29
C GLN A 426 -4.23 9.36 13.07
N LEU A 427 -3.36 8.46 12.62
CA LEU A 427 -3.67 7.05 12.45
C LEU A 427 -4.02 6.38 13.79
N SER A 428 -3.27 6.68 14.86
CA SER A 428 -3.51 6.16 16.20
C SER A 428 -4.90 6.55 16.72
N LYS A 429 -5.30 7.82 16.53
CA LYS A 429 -6.64 8.31 16.89
C LYS A 429 -7.73 7.58 16.13
N ARG A 430 -7.56 7.39 14.81
CA ARG A 430 -8.52 6.63 13.99
C ARG A 430 -8.62 5.17 14.42
N ARG A 431 -7.48 4.49 14.70
CA ARG A 431 -7.45 3.12 15.23
C ARG A 431 -8.20 3.01 16.56
N ILE A 432 -7.98 3.94 17.49
CA ILE A 432 -8.66 3.96 18.80
C ILE A 432 -10.18 4.15 18.62
N LYS A 433 -10.60 5.09 17.77
CA LYS A 433 -12.03 5.35 17.53
C LYS A 433 -12.71 4.15 16.86
N LEU A 434 -12.08 3.56 15.84
CA LEU A 434 -12.61 2.39 15.13
C LEU A 434 -12.65 1.13 16.03
N SER A 435 -11.59 0.88 16.80
CA SER A 435 -11.52 -0.16 17.82
C SER A 435 -12.65 -0.03 18.84
N SER A 436 -12.90 1.19 19.32
CA SER A 436 -13.98 1.46 20.27
C SER A 436 -15.37 1.19 19.67
N ILE A 437 -15.61 1.57 18.41
CA ILE A 437 -16.88 1.33 17.72
C ILE A 437 -17.16 -0.16 17.59
N TYR A 438 -16.21 -0.94 17.05
CA TYR A 438 -16.38 -2.39 16.92
C TYR A 438 -16.49 -3.07 18.28
N GLY A 439 -15.78 -2.58 19.30
CA GLY A 439 -15.91 -3.07 20.67
C GLY A 439 -17.31 -2.87 21.26
N ILE A 440 -17.88 -1.68 21.11
CA ILE A 440 -19.24 -1.35 21.55
C ILE A 440 -20.27 -2.18 20.76
N ALA A 441 -20.11 -2.25 19.44
CA ALA A 441 -20.98 -3.02 18.56
C ALA A 441 -20.98 -4.52 18.91
N GLY A 442 -19.78 -5.08 19.15
CA GLY A 442 -19.61 -6.46 19.61
C GLY A 442 -20.23 -6.70 20.99
N PHE A 443 -20.08 -5.76 21.93
CA PHE A 443 -20.65 -5.87 23.27
C PHE A 443 -22.19 -5.90 23.24
N ILE A 444 -22.81 -4.98 22.49
CA ILE A 444 -24.27 -4.89 22.36
C ILE A 444 -24.81 -6.07 21.56
N GLY A 445 -24.17 -6.43 20.44
CA GLY A 445 -24.54 -7.60 19.64
C GLY A 445 -24.43 -8.91 20.43
N GLY A 446 -23.40 -9.04 21.27
CA GLY A 446 -23.25 -10.15 22.21
C GLY A 446 -24.39 -10.20 23.23
N ALA A 447 -24.80 -9.05 23.75
CA ALA A 447 -25.91 -8.96 24.70
C ALA A 447 -27.25 -9.37 24.06
N ILE A 448 -27.61 -8.75 22.95
CA ILE A 448 -28.88 -8.98 22.25
C ILE A 448 -28.98 -10.44 21.80
N SER A 449 -27.92 -10.94 21.16
CA SER A 449 -27.91 -12.32 20.68
C SER A 449 -28.03 -13.33 21.82
N TYR A 450 -27.36 -13.09 22.97
CA TYR A 450 -27.45 -13.99 24.13
C TYR A 450 -28.83 -13.98 24.77
N MET A 451 -29.46 -12.80 24.96
CA MET A 451 -30.81 -12.73 25.53
C MET A 451 -31.83 -13.53 24.70
N LEU A 452 -31.73 -13.44 23.37
CA LEU A 452 -32.62 -14.15 22.46
C LEU A 452 -32.39 -15.67 22.46
N THR A 453 -31.15 -16.13 22.64
CA THR A 453 -30.82 -17.56 22.54
C THR A 453 -30.62 -18.28 23.88
N TYR A 454 -30.74 -17.57 24.99
CA TYR A 454 -30.46 -18.10 26.32
C TYR A 454 -31.21 -19.42 26.67
N PRO A 455 -32.53 -19.57 26.38
CA PRO A 455 -33.22 -20.84 26.66
C PRO A 455 -32.62 -22.04 25.91
N LEU A 456 -32.20 -21.84 24.65
CA LEU A 456 -31.55 -22.87 23.83
C LEU A 456 -30.16 -23.23 24.37
N TYR A 457 -29.41 -22.24 24.86
CA TYR A 457 -28.10 -22.44 25.46
C TYR A 457 -28.17 -23.37 26.69
N ILE A 458 -29.14 -23.13 27.59
CA ILE A 458 -29.29 -23.95 28.81
C ILE A 458 -29.66 -25.41 28.47
N LEU A 459 -30.50 -25.63 27.46
CA LEU A 459 -30.83 -26.97 26.99
C LEU A 459 -29.59 -27.72 26.46
N PHE A 460 -28.72 -27.02 25.72
CA PHE A 460 -27.45 -27.57 25.24
C PHE A 460 -26.53 -27.99 26.41
N VAL A 461 -26.30 -27.11 27.39
CA VAL A 461 -25.43 -27.40 28.54
C VAL A 461 -25.92 -28.63 29.33
N LYS A 462 -27.23 -28.68 29.62
CA LYS A 462 -27.81 -29.81 30.37
C LYS A 462 -27.69 -31.15 29.64
N LYS A 463 -27.83 -31.14 28.30
CA LYS A 463 -27.71 -32.35 27.47
C LYS A 463 -26.24 -32.80 27.32
N ALA A 464 -25.31 -31.86 27.20
CA ALA A 464 -23.87 -32.15 27.16
C ALA A 464 -23.38 -32.86 28.43
N MET A 465 -24.04 -32.61 29.58
CA MET A 465 -23.70 -33.18 30.89
C MET A 465 -24.34 -34.55 31.21
N LYS A 466 -25.05 -35.20 30.27
CA LYS A 466 -25.76 -36.49 30.51
C LYS A 466 -26.69 -36.48 31.74
N SER A 467 -27.30 -35.34 32.09
CA SER A 467 -28.35 -35.32 33.12
C SER A 467 -29.62 -35.99 32.61
N ARG A 468 -30.05 -37.08 33.26
CA ARG A 468 -31.22 -37.93 32.91
C ARG A 468 -32.59 -37.23 33.01
N SER A 469 -32.64 -35.93 33.22
CA SER A 469 -33.88 -35.18 33.47
C SER A 469 -34.40 -34.53 32.18
N SER A 470 -35.57 -34.98 31.71
CA SER A 470 -36.34 -34.30 30.66
C SER A 470 -36.85 -32.95 31.18
N ALA A 471 -36.15 -31.86 30.86
CA ALA A 471 -36.55 -30.54 31.32
C ALA A 471 -37.77 -30.03 30.52
N LYS A 472 -38.91 -29.86 31.19
CA LYS A 472 -40.04 -29.06 30.68
C LYS A 472 -39.65 -27.57 30.66
N MET A 473 -40.04 -26.85 29.62
CA MET A 473 -39.83 -25.40 29.48
C MET A 473 -40.56 -24.66 30.62
N SER A 474 -39.84 -23.89 31.43
CA SER A 474 -40.33 -23.21 32.64
C SER A 474 -39.67 -21.85 32.79
N TRP A 475 -40.38 -20.85 33.33
CA TRP A 475 -39.86 -19.51 33.63
C TRP A 475 -38.63 -19.50 34.56
N LYS A 476 -38.40 -20.58 35.30
CA LYS A 476 -37.16 -20.81 36.10
C LYS A 476 -35.93 -21.08 35.24
N LEU A 477 -36.05 -21.07 33.91
CA LEU A 477 -34.89 -21.15 33.01
C LEU A 477 -34.03 -19.90 33.08
N PHE A 478 -34.60 -18.71 33.36
CA PHE A 478 -33.92 -17.39 33.36
C PHE A 478 -33.11 -17.05 34.63
N ASP A 479 -32.94 -17.99 35.56
CA ASP A 479 -32.07 -17.78 36.73
C ASP A 479 -30.60 -17.68 36.29
N GLY A 480 -29.93 -16.56 36.60
CA GLY A 480 -28.51 -16.33 36.30
C GLY A 480 -28.20 -15.80 34.89
N VAL A 481 -29.22 -15.31 34.16
CA VAL A 481 -29.07 -14.73 32.80
C VAL A 481 -28.04 -13.60 32.76
N TRP A 482 -28.05 -12.71 33.75
CA TRP A 482 -27.23 -11.50 33.78
C TRP A 482 -25.72 -11.77 33.67
N LEU A 483 -25.24 -12.85 34.28
CA LEU A 483 -23.81 -13.16 34.25
C LEU A 483 -23.37 -13.76 32.90
N GLY A 484 -24.19 -14.64 32.33
CA GLY A 484 -23.93 -15.18 30.99
C GLY A 484 -24.08 -14.12 29.90
N LEU A 485 -24.97 -13.14 30.13
CA LEU A 485 -25.11 -11.95 29.31
C LEU A 485 -23.81 -11.14 29.35
N LEU A 486 -23.35 -10.75 30.54
CA LEU A 486 -22.12 -9.98 30.73
C LEU A 486 -20.91 -10.69 30.11
N ALA A 487 -20.75 -11.98 30.33
CA ALA A 487 -19.63 -12.73 29.77
C ALA A 487 -19.68 -12.82 28.24
N THR A 488 -20.86 -13.02 27.66
CA THR A 488 -21.00 -13.07 26.21
C THR A 488 -20.75 -11.69 25.59
N SER A 489 -21.29 -10.62 26.19
CA SER A 489 -21.04 -9.25 25.78
C SER A 489 -19.56 -8.88 25.87
N LEU A 490 -18.88 -9.20 26.96
CA LEU A 490 -17.44 -8.96 27.09
C LEU A 490 -16.63 -9.77 26.08
N THR A 491 -16.98 -11.04 25.86
CA THR A 491 -16.29 -11.91 24.92
C THR A 491 -16.35 -11.39 23.48
N GLU A 492 -17.53 -10.96 23.02
CA GLU A 492 -17.66 -10.40 21.67
C GLU A 492 -17.11 -8.97 21.62
N GLY A 493 -17.32 -8.15 22.65
CA GLY A 493 -16.81 -6.78 22.71
C GLY A 493 -15.28 -6.70 22.69
N ILE A 494 -14.57 -7.50 23.49
CA ILE A 494 -13.11 -7.53 23.50
C ILE A 494 -12.59 -8.07 22.16
N TYR A 495 -13.19 -9.14 21.64
CA TYR A 495 -12.80 -9.70 20.34
C TYR A 495 -12.89 -8.64 19.24
N PHE A 496 -14.04 -7.99 19.07
CA PHE A 496 -14.24 -7.00 18.00
C PHE A 496 -13.47 -5.69 18.24
N MET A 497 -13.19 -5.32 19.49
CA MET A 497 -12.30 -4.20 19.81
C MET A 497 -10.88 -4.47 19.31
N ILE A 498 -10.29 -5.62 19.68
CA ILE A 498 -8.93 -5.98 19.26
C ILE A 498 -8.90 -6.17 17.75
N TYR A 499 -9.89 -6.85 17.18
CA TYR A 499 -10.04 -7.01 15.74
C TYR A 499 -10.05 -5.66 15.01
N GLY A 500 -10.88 -4.71 15.48
CA GLY A 500 -11.00 -3.37 14.91
C GLY A 500 -9.72 -2.52 15.03
N SER A 501 -8.91 -2.72 16.07
CA SER A 501 -7.64 -1.98 16.24
C SER A 501 -6.60 -2.32 15.15
N THR A 502 -6.70 -3.51 14.59
CA THR A 502 -5.80 -4.01 13.53
C THR A 502 -6.31 -3.75 12.11
N TYR A 503 -7.49 -3.13 11.96
CA TYR A 503 -8.16 -2.97 10.68
C TYR A 503 -7.38 -2.08 9.70
N LEU A 504 -6.75 -1.00 10.20
CA LEU A 504 -6.03 0.00 9.39
C LEU A 504 -4.58 -0.38 9.00
N VAL A 505 -4.11 -1.59 9.32
CA VAL A 505 -2.69 -1.99 9.15
C VAL A 505 -2.53 -3.04 8.04
N GLN A 506 -3.56 -3.23 7.19
CA GLN A 506 -3.57 -4.22 6.10
C GLN A 506 -3.19 -5.67 6.49
N TYR A 507 -3.21 -6.06 7.77
CA TYR A 507 -2.98 -7.44 8.15
C TYR A 507 -4.05 -8.35 7.53
N PRO A 508 -3.67 -9.53 7.01
CA PRO A 508 -4.63 -10.47 6.46
C PRO A 508 -5.63 -10.90 7.54
N VAL A 509 -6.86 -11.18 7.13
CA VAL A 509 -8.00 -11.50 8.01
C VAL A 509 -7.63 -12.51 9.09
N TRP A 510 -6.96 -13.60 8.71
CA TRP A 510 -6.55 -14.66 9.62
C TRP A 510 -5.62 -14.16 10.75
N ALA A 511 -4.70 -13.24 10.45
CA ALA A 511 -3.74 -12.71 11.42
C ALA A 511 -4.45 -11.80 12.43
N ARG A 512 -5.35 -10.93 11.94
CA ARG A 512 -6.20 -10.08 12.79
C ARG A 512 -7.07 -10.92 13.73
N SER A 513 -7.74 -11.93 13.18
CA SER A 513 -8.59 -12.84 13.95
C SER A 513 -7.79 -13.67 14.95
N PHE A 514 -6.56 -14.07 14.61
CA PHE A 514 -5.69 -14.82 15.51
C PHE A 514 -5.34 -14.00 16.75
N VAL A 515 -4.86 -12.77 16.57
CA VAL A 515 -4.52 -11.87 17.68
C VAL A 515 -5.75 -11.59 18.54
N ALA A 516 -6.87 -11.23 17.91
CA ALA A 516 -8.13 -10.99 18.63
C ALA A 516 -8.61 -12.22 19.42
N ALA A 517 -8.52 -13.41 18.84
CA ALA A 517 -8.98 -14.64 19.47
C ALA A 517 -8.13 -15.06 20.67
N ILE A 518 -6.81 -14.97 20.56
CA ILE A 518 -5.89 -15.36 21.63
C ILE A 518 -6.00 -14.38 22.81
N SER A 519 -5.94 -13.07 22.51
CA SER A 519 -6.07 -12.03 23.55
C SER A 519 -7.43 -12.12 24.25
N ASN A 520 -8.51 -12.32 23.49
CA ASN A 520 -9.84 -12.51 24.06
C ASN A 520 -9.88 -13.72 24.99
N SER A 521 -9.40 -14.90 24.56
CA SER A 521 -9.36 -16.11 25.39
C SER A 521 -8.66 -15.87 26.73
N VAL A 522 -7.48 -15.24 26.72
CA VAL A 522 -6.73 -14.91 27.94
C VAL A 522 -7.55 -14.03 28.91
N VAL A 523 -8.24 -13.02 28.38
CA VAL A 523 -8.99 -12.06 29.21
C VAL A 523 -10.28 -12.68 29.77
N VAL A 524 -11.01 -13.47 28.98
CA VAL A 524 -12.35 -13.94 29.38
C VAL A 524 -12.38 -15.30 30.08
N THR A 525 -11.32 -16.11 30.00
CA THR A 525 -11.27 -17.45 30.62
C THR A 525 -11.66 -17.45 32.11
N PRO A 526 -11.13 -16.56 32.98
CA PRO A 526 -11.49 -16.54 34.40
C PRO A 526 -13.00 -16.41 34.65
N LEU A 527 -13.66 -15.55 33.86
CA LEU A 527 -15.10 -15.33 33.97
C LEU A 527 -15.89 -16.57 33.53
N TRP A 528 -15.50 -17.20 32.42
CA TRP A 528 -16.16 -18.41 31.90
C TRP A 528 -16.00 -19.63 32.81
N VAL A 529 -14.86 -19.76 33.51
CA VAL A 529 -14.68 -20.83 34.50
C VAL A 529 -15.69 -20.71 35.63
N VAL A 530 -15.84 -19.50 36.21
CA VAL A 530 -16.80 -19.26 37.30
C VAL A 530 -18.23 -19.53 36.85
N ILE A 531 -18.62 -19.07 35.66
CA ILE A 531 -19.96 -19.29 35.10
C ILE A 531 -20.24 -20.77 34.91
N THR A 532 -19.30 -21.50 34.30
CA THR A 532 -19.51 -22.92 34.00
C THR A 532 -19.60 -23.74 35.28
N TRP A 533 -18.77 -23.44 36.27
CA TRP A 533 -18.82 -24.07 37.59
C TRP A 533 -20.16 -23.81 38.29
N HIS A 534 -20.62 -22.56 38.28
CA HIS A 534 -21.89 -22.16 38.89
C HIS A 534 -23.07 -22.90 38.24
N GLN A 535 -23.10 -22.95 36.90
CA GLN A 535 -24.14 -23.67 36.13
C GLN A 535 -24.10 -25.19 36.35
N ALA A 536 -22.90 -25.77 36.54
CA ALA A 536 -22.72 -27.20 36.78
C ALA A 536 -23.14 -27.65 38.18
N SER A 537 -22.95 -26.78 39.19
CA SER A 537 -23.13 -27.13 40.60
C SER A 537 -24.59 -27.37 41.00
N GLY A 538 -25.56 -26.86 40.23
CA GLY A 538 -26.99 -27.14 40.40
C GLY A 538 -27.63 -26.72 41.74
N ARG A 539 -26.89 -26.05 42.63
CA ARG A 539 -27.39 -25.59 43.94
C ARG A 539 -28.26 -24.35 43.75
N LYS A 540 -29.54 -24.47 44.07
CA LYS A 540 -30.47 -23.33 44.05
C LYS A 540 -30.06 -22.30 45.11
N GLY A 541 -29.81 -21.06 44.68
CA GLY A 541 -29.60 -19.91 45.56
C GLY A 541 -28.16 -19.59 45.97
N SER A 542 -27.14 -20.30 45.44
CA SER A 542 -25.74 -19.92 45.73
C SER A 542 -25.32 -18.67 44.97
N SER A 543 -24.52 -17.82 45.61
CA SER A 543 -23.95 -16.62 44.98
C SER A 543 -22.78 -16.96 44.04
N ILE A 544 -22.52 -16.11 43.06
CA ILE A 544 -21.34 -16.18 42.18
C ILE A 544 -20.05 -16.05 43.00
N SER A 545 -20.07 -15.18 44.03
CA SER A 545 -18.93 -15.02 44.94
C SER A 545 -18.66 -16.29 45.74
N GLU A 546 -19.69 -17.07 46.06
CA GLU A 546 -19.54 -18.37 46.70
C GLU A 546 -18.94 -19.39 45.72
N SER A 547 -19.37 -19.37 44.46
CA SER A 547 -18.82 -20.25 43.41
C SER A 547 -17.34 -19.96 43.16
N ALA A 548 -16.96 -18.67 43.08
CA ALA A 548 -15.57 -18.25 42.97
C ALA A 548 -14.75 -18.64 44.22
N ARG A 549 -15.31 -18.47 45.43
CA ARG A 549 -14.66 -18.86 46.68
C ARG A 549 -14.47 -20.37 46.78
N GLU A 550 -15.40 -21.16 46.27
CA GLU A 550 -15.28 -22.62 46.18
C GLU A 550 -14.19 -23.04 45.18
N ILE A 551 -14.14 -22.43 43.98
CA ILE A 551 -13.05 -22.69 43.02
C ILE A 551 -11.70 -22.40 43.66
N TYR A 552 -11.57 -21.26 44.34
CA TYR A 552 -10.35 -20.91 45.06
C TYR A 552 -10.01 -21.92 46.17
N LYS A 553 -11.01 -22.38 46.94
CA LYS A 553 -10.79 -23.39 48.00
C LYS A 553 -10.38 -24.75 47.45
N VAL A 554 -10.92 -25.18 46.31
CA VAL A 554 -10.72 -26.53 45.75
C VAL A 554 -9.49 -26.57 44.85
N ARG A 555 -9.23 -25.52 44.07
CA ARG A 555 -8.22 -25.48 43.00
C ARG A 555 -7.22 -24.34 43.09
N GLY A 556 -7.34 -23.46 44.10
CA GLY A 556 -6.47 -22.29 44.25
C GLY A 556 -6.66 -21.24 43.14
N VAL A 557 -5.68 -20.34 42.99
CA VAL A 557 -5.70 -19.27 41.97
C VAL A 557 -5.63 -19.82 40.55
N CYS A 558 -4.87 -20.89 40.33
CA CYS A 558 -4.75 -21.54 39.03
C CYS A 558 -6.09 -22.09 38.52
N GLY A 559 -7.00 -22.45 39.44
CA GLY A 559 -8.35 -22.91 39.14
C GLY A 559 -9.13 -22.02 38.18
N PHE A 560 -8.91 -20.70 38.22
CA PHE A 560 -9.59 -19.74 37.33
C PHE A 560 -9.09 -19.76 35.89
N VAL A 561 -7.92 -20.35 35.63
CA VAL A 561 -7.30 -20.46 34.30
C VAL A 561 -7.09 -21.91 33.86
N ASP A 562 -7.63 -22.88 34.60
CA ASP A 562 -7.50 -24.32 34.30
C ASP A 562 -8.00 -24.71 32.90
N SER A 563 -8.93 -23.95 32.31
CA SER A 563 -9.42 -24.19 30.95
C SER A 563 -8.67 -23.42 29.86
N LEU A 564 -7.69 -22.59 30.21
CA LEU A 564 -7.00 -21.74 29.25
C LEU A 564 -6.35 -22.52 28.09
N PRO A 565 -5.70 -23.69 28.29
CA PRO A 565 -5.16 -24.47 27.17
C PRO A 565 -6.23 -24.89 26.16
N PHE A 566 -7.41 -25.28 26.63
CA PHE A 566 -8.54 -25.61 25.76
C PHE A 566 -9.10 -24.36 25.08
N ASP A 567 -9.13 -23.23 25.78
CA ASP A 567 -9.61 -21.94 25.25
C ASP A 567 -8.70 -21.37 24.16
N LEU A 568 -7.38 -21.60 24.26
CA LEU A 568 -6.41 -21.25 23.22
C LEU A 568 -6.56 -22.14 21.97
N ILE A 569 -6.81 -23.45 22.14
CA ILE A 569 -7.11 -24.33 21.00
C ILE A 569 -8.44 -23.92 20.37
N LEU A 570 -9.44 -23.58 21.18
CA LEU A 570 -10.76 -23.12 20.72
C LEU A 570 -10.73 -21.71 20.11
N SER A 571 -9.64 -20.95 20.21
CA SER A 571 -9.44 -19.73 19.42
C SER A 571 -9.51 -19.99 17.91
N ILE A 572 -9.40 -21.24 17.45
CA ILE A 572 -9.69 -21.62 16.06
C ILE A 572 -11.14 -21.35 15.66
N TYR A 573 -12.10 -21.38 16.60
CA TYR A 573 -13.51 -21.07 16.32
C TYR A 573 -13.70 -19.64 15.80
N PRO A 574 -13.35 -18.57 16.55
CA PRO A 574 -13.51 -17.20 16.06
C PRO A 574 -12.65 -16.91 14.83
N ILE A 575 -11.49 -17.56 14.66
CA ILE A 575 -10.66 -17.43 13.45
C ILE A 575 -11.40 -18.00 12.23
N LEU A 576 -11.84 -19.25 12.28
CA LEU A 576 -12.61 -19.86 11.17
C LEU A 576 -13.89 -19.09 10.89
N ARG A 577 -14.59 -18.65 11.94
CA ARG A 577 -15.80 -17.81 11.83
C ARG A 577 -15.50 -16.52 11.06
N GLN A 578 -14.49 -15.76 11.45
CA GLN A 578 -14.23 -14.45 10.84
C GLN A 578 -13.64 -14.57 9.43
N VAL A 579 -12.72 -15.51 9.19
CA VAL A 579 -12.16 -15.75 7.85
C VAL A 579 -13.27 -16.16 6.89
N THR A 580 -14.13 -17.09 7.29
CA THR A 580 -15.24 -17.55 6.44
C THR A 580 -16.27 -16.44 6.23
N TYR A 581 -16.56 -15.64 7.25
CA TYR A 581 -17.47 -14.49 7.15
C TYR A 581 -16.99 -13.51 6.08
N GLU A 582 -15.73 -13.09 6.12
CA GLU A 582 -15.18 -12.15 5.12
C GLU A 582 -15.08 -12.79 3.74
N MET A 583 -14.73 -14.07 3.64
CA MET A 583 -14.76 -14.79 2.36
C MET A 583 -16.16 -14.79 1.74
N ILE A 584 -17.20 -15.04 2.54
CA ILE A 584 -18.60 -15.06 2.07
C ILE A 584 -19.04 -13.66 1.62
N LEU A 585 -18.70 -12.62 2.39
CA LEU A 585 -19.01 -11.24 2.02
C LEU A 585 -18.28 -10.81 0.75
N GLN A 586 -17.06 -11.29 0.52
CA GLN A 586 -16.28 -10.98 -0.68
C GLN A 586 -16.72 -11.79 -1.91
N HIS A 587 -17.15 -13.05 -1.76
CA HIS A 587 -17.30 -13.96 -2.91
C HIS A 587 -18.71 -14.51 -3.15
N CYS A 588 -19.58 -14.56 -2.14
CA CYS A 588 -20.79 -15.39 -2.20
C CYS A 588 -22.12 -14.62 -2.11
N ILE A 589 -22.17 -13.44 -1.47
CA ILE A 589 -23.44 -12.74 -1.22
C ILE A 589 -23.49 -11.39 -1.93
N VAL A 590 -24.28 -11.37 -3.02
CA VAL A 590 -25.08 -10.32 -3.67
C VAL A 590 -24.84 -8.88 -3.23
N LYS A 591 -24.72 -7.98 -4.23
CA LYS A 591 -24.86 -6.50 -4.34
C LYS A 591 -25.74 -5.72 -3.32
N SER A 592 -26.36 -6.36 -2.33
CA SER A 592 -27.13 -5.73 -1.26
C SER A 592 -26.25 -5.55 -0.02
N THR A 593 -25.59 -4.40 0.07
CA THR A 593 -24.97 -3.90 1.30
C THR A 593 -26.05 -3.66 2.35
N GLY A 594 -26.29 -4.63 3.23
CA GLY A 594 -27.32 -4.50 4.26
C GLY A 594 -27.15 -5.48 5.41
N TYR A 595 -27.62 -5.09 6.59
CA TYR A 595 -27.44 -5.82 7.85
C TYR A 595 -27.92 -7.28 7.82
N VAL A 596 -28.92 -7.60 7.00
CA VAL A 596 -29.45 -8.96 6.81
C VAL A 596 -28.43 -9.88 6.10
N SER A 597 -27.68 -9.34 5.12
CA SER A 597 -26.64 -10.09 4.42
C SER A 597 -25.51 -10.47 5.38
N ALA A 598 -25.09 -9.53 6.24
CA ALA A 598 -24.10 -9.76 7.28
C ALA A 598 -24.57 -10.80 8.31
N GLY A 599 -25.82 -10.70 8.79
CA GLY A 599 -26.40 -11.72 9.66
C GLY A 599 -26.40 -13.12 9.03
N SER A 600 -26.70 -13.20 7.73
CA SER A 600 -26.73 -14.47 6.98
C SER A 600 -25.32 -15.05 6.78
N ALA A 601 -24.37 -14.22 6.35
CA ALA A 601 -22.96 -14.61 6.20
C ALA A 601 -22.38 -15.10 7.54
N GLY A 602 -22.64 -14.33 8.61
CA GLY A 602 -22.19 -14.64 9.97
C GLY A 602 -22.77 -15.96 10.47
N THR A 603 -24.02 -16.26 10.11
CA THR A 603 -24.66 -17.56 10.42
C THR A 603 -23.94 -18.72 9.76
N ILE A 604 -23.73 -18.65 8.43
CA ILE A 604 -23.07 -19.71 7.67
C ILE A 604 -21.65 -19.94 8.21
N ALA A 605 -20.91 -18.85 8.41
CA ALA A 605 -19.54 -18.90 8.93
C ALA A 605 -19.47 -19.53 10.33
N SER A 606 -20.38 -19.16 11.23
CA SER A 606 -20.46 -19.75 12.57
C SER A 606 -20.89 -21.22 12.57
N ILE A 607 -21.74 -21.65 11.63
CA ILE A 607 -22.09 -23.07 11.48
C ILE A 607 -20.84 -23.88 11.11
N ILE A 608 -20.08 -23.44 10.11
CA ILE A 608 -18.85 -24.09 9.67
C ILE A 608 -17.85 -24.17 10.83
N ALA A 609 -17.62 -23.04 11.53
CA ALA A 609 -16.75 -23.00 12.70
C ALA A 609 -17.25 -23.90 13.84
N THR A 610 -18.57 -23.99 14.06
CA THR A 610 -19.17 -24.84 15.09
C THR A 610 -18.92 -26.31 14.78
N ILE A 611 -19.19 -26.76 13.55
CA ILE A 611 -18.99 -28.15 13.14
C ILE A 611 -17.52 -28.54 13.31
N ALA A 612 -16.59 -27.69 12.88
CA ALA A 612 -15.16 -27.93 12.97
C ALA A 612 -14.65 -28.04 14.43
N THR A 613 -15.25 -27.30 15.36
CA THR A 613 -14.75 -27.19 16.75
C THR A 613 -15.59 -27.90 17.81
N TYR A 614 -16.75 -28.43 17.43
CA TYR A 614 -17.71 -29.04 18.35
C TYR A 614 -17.11 -30.11 19.27
N PRO A 615 -16.27 -31.06 18.79
CA PRO A 615 -15.66 -32.07 19.65
C PRO A 615 -14.84 -31.45 20.78
N ILE A 616 -14.10 -30.39 20.49
CA ILE A 616 -13.24 -29.68 21.45
C ILE A 616 -14.09 -28.87 22.44
N GLN A 617 -15.18 -28.25 21.97
CA GLN A 617 -16.12 -27.55 22.85
C GLN A 617 -16.75 -28.50 23.88
N LYS A 618 -17.13 -29.70 23.44
CA LYS A 618 -17.73 -30.73 24.32
C LYS A 618 -16.72 -31.22 25.37
N THR A 619 -15.48 -31.50 24.98
CA THR A 619 -14.44 -31.97 25.91
C THR A 619 -14.07 -30.91 26.94
N ARG A 620 -14.00 -29.63 26.55
CA ARG A 620 -13.81 -28.50 27.48
C ARG A 620 -14.89 -28.47 28.56
N ILE A 621 -16.16 -28.56 28.18
CA ILE A 621 -17.29 -28.53 29.13
C ILE A 621 -17.19 -29.70 30.11
N SER A 622 -16.92 -30.91 29.61
CA SER A 622 -16.71 -32.09 30.47
C SER A 622 -15.52 -31.91 31.42
N TRP A 623 -14.42 -31.29 30.97
CA TRP A 623 -13.21 -31.04 31.77
C TRP A 623 -13.45 -30.07 32.92
N GLN A 624 -14.18 -28.98 32.66
CA GLN A 624 -14.51 -27.96 33.67
C GLN A 624 -15.34 -28.55 34.82
N VAL A 625 -16.06 -29.64 34.57
CA VAL A 625 -17.03 -30.24 35.50
C VAL A 625 -16.46 -31.46 36.19
N SER A 626 -15.81 -32.36 35.45
CA SER A 626 -15.18 -33.57 35.98
C SER A 626 -13.98 -33.98 35.12
N PRO A 627 -12.74 -33.59 35.51
CA PRO A 627 -11.52 -33.92 34.75
C PRO A 627 -11.33 -35.42 34.50
N ARG A 628 -11.71 -36.29 35.45
CA ARG A 628 -11.63 -37.76 35.32
C ARG A 628 -12.62 -38.35 34.31
N ALA A 629 -13.79 -37.72 34.14
CA ALA A 629 -14.77 -38.14 33.13
C ALA A 629 -14.35 -37.65 31.72
N ALA A 630 -13.72 -36.48 31.64
CA ALA A 630 -13.22 -35.94 30.38
C ALA A 630 -12.05 -36.76 29.80
N THR A 631 -11.09 -37.20 30.62
CA THR A 631 -9.97 -38.03 30.16
C THR A 631 -10.42 -39.37 29.59
N SER A 632 -11.46 -39.98 30.16
CA SER A 632 -12.01 -41.24 29.63
C SER A 632 -12.79 -41.05 28.33
N GLU A 633 -13.56 -39.96 28.17
CA GLU A 633 -14.25 -39.68 26.90
C GLU A 633 -13.27 -39.35 25.76
N VAL A 634 -12.20 -38.61 26.05
CA VAL A 634 -11.16 -38.27 25.05
C VAL A 634 -10.37 -39.50 24.63
N SER A 635 -9.96 -40.36 25.57
CA SER A 635 -9.22 -41.58 25.25
C SER A 635 -10.06 -42.57 24.44
N LEU A 636 -11.36 -42.72 24.75
CA LEU A 636 -12.27 -43.52 23.95
C LEU A 636 -12.56 -42.92 22.56
N GLY A 637 -12.62 -41.58 22.44
CA GLY A 637 -12.75 -40.90 21.15
C GLY A 637 -11.53 -41.11 20.25
N LEU A 638 -10.32 -40.93 20.79
CA LEU A 638 -9.07 -41.21 20.08
C LEU A 638 -8.95 -42.68 19.68
N HIS A 639 -9.41 -43.60 20.54
CA HIS A 639 -9.46 -45.02 20.22
C HIS A 639 -10.44 -45.34 19.07
N ALA A 640 -11.59 -44.66 19.00
CA ALA A 640 -12.55 -44.79 17.89
C ALA A 640 -11.99 -44.25 16.55
N ILE A 641 -11.19 -43.17 16.60
CA ILE A 641 -10.46 -42.63 15.44
C ILE A 641 -9.39 -43.62 14.98
N ALA A 642 -8.55 -44.11 15.91
CA ALA A 642 -7.50 -45.09 15.62
C ALA A 642 -8.04 -46.41 15.07
N THR A 643 -9.29 -46.78 15.41
CA THR A 643 -9.96 -48.00 14.93
C THR A 643 -10.91 -47.76 13.75
N CYS A 644 -10.94 -46.54 13.18
CA CYS A 644 -11.76 -46.17 12.03
C CYS A 644 -13.28 -46.46 12.19
N ARG A 645 -13.82 -46.44 13.41
CA ARG A 645 -15.24 -46.71 13.68
C ARG A 645 -16.07 -45.42 13.62
N ILE A 646 -16.30 -44.92 12.40
CA ILE A 646 -16.94 -43.63 12.09
C ILE A 646 -18.32 -43.46 12.78
N THR A 647 -19.18 -44.48 12.77
CA THR A 647 -20.51 -44.42 13.40
C THR A 647 -20.42 -44.22 14.91
N SER A 648 -19.54 -44.96 15.58
CA SER A 648 -19.32 -44.83 17.03
C SER A 648 -18.64 -43.52 17.41
N MET A 649 -17.84 -42.95 16.50
CA MET A 649 -17.21 -41.64 16.65
C MET A 649 -18.25 -40.52 16.56
N TYR A 650 -19.15 -40.57 15.58
CA TYR A 650 -20.22 -39.59 15.41
C TYR A 650 -21.18 -39.58 16.60
N GLU A 651 -21.70 -40.74 17.00
CA GLU A 651 -22.61 -40.86 18.15
C GLU A 651 -21.98 -40.36 19.45
N ARG A 652 -20.66 -40.42 19.59
CA ARG A 652 -19.97 -40.03 20.84
C ARG A 652 -19.46 -38.59 20.83
N LEU A 653 -18.85 -38.12 19.74
CA LEU A 653 -18.26 -36.77 19.68
C LEU A 653 -19.29 -35.71 19.27
N PHE A 654 -20.30 -36.07 18.48
CA PHE A 654 -21.28 -35.13 17.91
C PHE A 654 -22.69 -35.24 18.53
N SER A 655 -22.88 -36.07 19.56
CA SER A 655 -24.15 -36.15 20.28
C SER A 655 -24.63 -34.77 20.75
N GLY A 656 -25.86 -34.39 20.40
CA GLY A 656 -26.46 -33.12 20.84
C GLY A 656 -26.06 -31.90 20.02
N ILE A 657 -25.33 -32.07 18.91
CA ILE A 657 -24.93 -30.96 18.03
C ILE A 657 -26.14 -30.20 17.46
N GLU A 658 -27.30 -30.84 17.28
CA GLU A 658 -28.54 -30.22 16.78
C GLU A 658 -28.94 -28.97 17.58
N TYR A 659 -28.93 -29.06 18.91
CA TYR A 659 -29.28 -27.93 19.79
C TYR A 659 -28.24 -26.83 19.72
N LYS A 660 -26.96 -27.21 19.56
CA LYS A 660 -25.87 -26.25 19.42
C LYS A 660 -25.96 -25.51 18.10
N LEU A 661 -26.25 -26.20 17.00
CA LEU A 661 -26.43 -25.59 15.69
C LEU A 661 -27.64 -24.65 15.70
N ALA A 662 -28.79 -25.07 16.24
CA ALA A 662 -29.96 -24.19 16.37
C ALA A 662 -29.65 -22.91 17.16
N HIS A 663 -28.95 -23.04 18.29
CA HIS A 663 -28.47 -21.90 19.07
C HIS A 663 -27.48 -21.03 18.28
N THR A 664 -26.50 -21.63 17.61
CA THR A 664 -25.49 -20.94 16.81
C THR A 664 -26.12 -20.13 15.69
N CYS A 665 -27.13 -20.67 14.99
CA CYS A 665 -27.79 -19.99 13.88
C CYS A 665 -28.40 -18.65 14.33
N ILE A 666 -29.29 -18.71 15.33
CA ILE A 666 -30.01 -17.52 15.80
C ILE A 666 -29.03 -16.52 16.42
N ARG A 667 -28.09 -17.01 17.24
CA ARG A 667 -27.11 -16.14 17.92
C ARG A 667 -26.25 -15.40 16.91
N SER A 668 -25.74 -16.10 15.90
CA SER A 668 -24.80 -15.52 14.94
C SER A 668 -25.49 -14.53 14.01
N PHE A 669 -26.71 -14.84 13.57
CA PHE A 669 -27.50 -13.90 12.79
C PHE A 669 -27.68 -12.58 13.53
N CYS A 670 -28.17 -12.63 14.77
CA CYS A 670 -28.40 -11.43 15.58
C CYS A 670 -27.09 -10.69 15.88
N LEU A 671 -26.01 -11.41 16.22
CA LEU A 671 -24.72 -10.81 16.51
C LEU A 671 -24.18 -9.99 15.34
N PHE A 672 -24.04 -10.59 14.16
CA PHE A 672 -23.45 -9.91 12.99
C PHE A 672 -24.39 -8.84 12.44
N PHE A 673 -25.71 -9.07 12.46
CA PHE A 673 -26.69 -8.03 12.12
C PHE A 673 -26.53 -6.79 13.00
N THR A 674 -26.46 -6.98 14.32
CA THR A 674 -26.31 -5.87 15.27
C THR A 674 -24.96 -5.17 15.14
N ILE A 675 -23.89 -5.93 14.91
CA ILE A 675 -22.55 -5.35 14.74
C ILE A 675 -22.53 -4.38 13.57
N GLU A 676 -23.00 -4.79 12.39
CA GLU A 676 -23.00 -3.91 11.22
C GLU A 676 -23.97 -2.73 11.42
N LEU A 677 -25.14 -2.95 12.01
CA LEU A 677 -26.09 -1.88 12.31
C LEU A 677 -25.48 -0.79 13.21
N ILE A 678 -24.81 -1.19 14.29
CA ILE A 678 -24.20 -0.25 15.24
C ILE A 678 -22.95 0.38 14.64
N ALA A 679 -22.15 -0.40 13.91
CA ALA A 679 -20.97 0.11 13.23
C ALA A 679 -21.35 1.20 12.23
N ASP A 680 -22.40 1.02 11.44
CA ASP A 680 -22.86 2.02 10.47
C ASP A 680 -23.43 3.28 11.15
N LEU A 681 -24.26 3.10 12.20
CA LEU A 681 -24.77 4.22 13.00
C LEU A 681 -23.65 5.07 13.62
N LEU A 682 -22.59 4.43 14.12
CA LEU A 682 -21.46 5.12 14.74
C LEU A 682 -20.43 5.62 13.71
N LYS A 683 -20.25 4.95 12.57
CA LYS A 683 -19.38 5.41 11.47
C LYS A 683 -19.92 6.66 10.77
N GLY A 684 -21.24 6.86 10.75
CA GLY A 684 -21.82 8.13 10.28
C GLY A 684 -21.28 9.36 11.03
N THR A 685 -20.82 9.19 12.27
CA THR A 685 -20.18 10.24 13.10
C THR A 685 -18.65 10.33 12.98
N LEU A 686 -18.06 9.54 12.06
CA LEU A 686 -16.62 9.53 11.74
C LEU A 686 -16.28 10.30 10.46
N VAL A 687 -17.27 10.47 9.56
CA VAL A 687 -17.10 11.16 8.27
C VAL A 687 -17.31 12.67 8.41
N SER A 688 -17.95 13.13 9.50
CA SER A 688 -17.85 14.50 10.03
C SER A 688 -16.60 14.67 10.88
#